data_AF-A0A1V6UYT0-F1
#
_entry.id   AF-A0A1V6UYT0-F1
#
_cell.length_a   1.000
_cell.length_b   1.000
_cell.length_c   1.000
_cell.angle_alpha   90.00
_cell.angle_beta   90.00
_cell.angle_gamma   90.00
#
_symmetry.space_group_name_H-M   'P 1'
#
loop_
_entity.id
_entity.type
_entity.pdbx_description
1 polymer ?
#
loop_
_entity_poly.entity_id
_entity_poly.type
_entity_poly.pdbx_seq_one_letter_code
_entity_poly.pdbx_strand_id
1 'polypeptide(L)'
;MAPLLLGLGIAVVKSLAITIWAAICAPFRGQKGGATAYKHIVLSFLRAIFEHASVEELQFALPPTIARKSYEAHMKRQKAPPNILVLPDGTTAFWLGNPAAEKLIIYFPGGGYCLPALPVHFSYLQALSAEIKQNGESIGVLLVAYELAPQARWPRQLQQAVVVLQYAIQTLGKRPSDIVLQGDSAGGHLALALLSHLAHPHPQVILPGFSVDEPLGGMMLLSPWVDFRTDHASSSENANRDVISAKTLNGWAQILLAQTVEDQYNCPAKAPGGWWRNLPVSRIFVGAGGDEVLLDPIKQMAEKMKAELPDVSISIAPREFHVEPITDFALKIAPGKHRKVRCDFASDNDQNCRECLARGLPCRSQEFPEPDNPRESDRAYLNERMARVETLLEKLLIRVDGGSNGSGSNQWDSKSSIGRADTSPESSPPTVTPAPDKHPISSLFNNQALGVEQSDTAATDLTSYGAINRDWDRLRRDLIALIPSQKTLKIIAEASSSWWLMRVQFFEDYDQSLLSSSVETLQTSHPAVVGKAVLWVALCLQQLPSECDVSSLELSCPPWVLVEECITRVSTLVCSDDSVVSCIEGLECLILQGLLFSNDGKLRSAWLSTRRAADIAQVIGFHRAEPATNKGPDFQHRARSVWRHILMIDRHFSLILGVNGAISNTAIDLYQSNPNDSQNLPAHNASTLNPLARIAGSIIDRNQIFTEATPAMVQMTHVIDAELQSFTPPPLMSADNIPPGKSIERSNCFLELHYRLWYYQLMVWLHLPLLLASGTDNSYEYNRKTCLQACRHCIDCYVNLRRTTESGFDSKVLHFQAFATAMAIVINRLGPFGSQDFDQEDYIAIDRVEAVLEQLSNTVPPDKVASRGLHVLKTIMAIGIGTELPPDGSDAAQYRNGRLTRIKFDLPFFGRVQLERRAFADQSSKNFTVPGTIPGQYYPSSSRMPTMSDPDYVAEQISETAQLVDNSLCFDPNTEFWAFNSEFTFQPPFLADFDVDWNSWGMDVGV
;
A
#
# COMPACT_ATOMS: atom_id res chain seq x y z
N MET A 1 14.11 1.31 9.37
CA MET A 1 14.08 1.13 10.85
C MET A 1 14.92 2.16 11.60
N ALA A 2 16.19 2.39 11.27
CA ALA A 2 17.04 3.38 11.93
C ALA A 2 16.47 4.82 12.02
N PRO A 3 15.86 5.42 10.96
CA PRO A 3 15.31 6.78 11.05
C PRO A 3 14.09 6.88 11.98
N LEU A 4 13.18 5.90 11.95
CA LEU A 4 12.03 5.84 12.85
C LEU A 4 12.45 5.69 14.32
N LEU A 5 13.49 4.89 14.58
CA LEU A 5 14.02 4.72 15.93
C LEU A 5 14.72 5.99 16.45
N LEU A 6 15.45 6.71 15.58
CA LEU A 6 16.04 8.00 15.93
C LEU A 6 14.98 9.07 16.19
N GLY A 7 13.98 9.19 15.30
CA GLY A 7 12.89 10.16 15.44
C GLY A 7 12.05 9.92 16.69
N LEU A 8 11.66 8.67 16.95
CA LEU A 8 11.02 8.28 18.21
C LEU A 8 11.91 8.58 19.42
N GLY A 9 13.22 8.33 19.34
CA GLY A 9 14.18 8.68 20.38
C GLY A 9 14.20 10.18 20.69
N ILE A 10 14.19 11.03 19.66
CA ILE A 10 14.12 12.50 19.80
C ILE A 10 12.79 12.91 20.46
N ALA A 11 11.66 12.33 20.03
CA ALA A 11 10.35 12.60 20.62
C ALA A 11 10.30 12.22 22.11
N VAL A 12 10.89 11.08 22.49
CA VAL A 12 11.00 10.65 23.88
C VAL A 12 11.85 11.62 24.70
N VAL A 13 13.01 12.04 24.20
CA VAL A 13 13.89 13.00 24.91
C VAL A 13 13.18 14.34 25.13
N LYS A 14 12.50 14.87 24.11
CA LYS A 14 11.70 16.11 24.26
C LYS A 14 10.58 15.94 25.28
N SER A 15 9.88 14.81 25.25
CA SER A 15 8.80 14.51 26.17
C SER A 15 9.29 14.39 27.61
N LEU A 16 10.48 13.81 27.83
CA LEU A 16 11.12 13.76 29.15
C LEU A 16 11.47 15.16 29.65
N ALA A 17 12.01 16.05 28.81
CA ALA A 17 12.31 17.43 29.20
C ALA A 17 11.03 18.20 29.61
N ILE A 18 9.95 18.06 28.83
CA ILE A 18 8.64 18.64 29.16
C ILE A 18 8.09 18.07 30.48
N THR A 19 8.29 16.77 30.72
CA THR A 19 7.83 16.09 31.94
C THR A 19 8.58 16.56 33.18
N ILE A 20 9.90 16.77 33.07
CA ILE A 20 10.72 17.35 34.15
C ILE A 20 10.23 18.75 34.46
N TRP A 21 9.98 19.58 33.44
CA TRP A 21 9.42 20.92 33.64
C TRP A 21 8.02 20.88 34.28
N ALA A 22 7.14 19.98 33.84
CA ALA A 22 5.82 19.77 34.41
C ALA A 22 5.89 19.31 35.88
N ALA A 23 6.87 18.48 36.23
CA ALA A 23 7.10 18.04 37.61
C ALA A 23 7.55 19.21 38.52
N ILE A 24 8.45 20.06 38.02
CA ILE A 24 8.88 21.29 38.72
C ILE A 24 7.70 22.25 38.92
N CYS A 25 6.86 22.41 37.90
CA CYS A 25 5.70 23.31 37.94
C CYS A 25 4.46 22.72 38.61
N ALA A 26 4.41 21.40 38.87
CA ALA A 26 3.24 20.71 39.39
C ALA A 26 2.67 21.28 40.71
N PRO A 27 3.49 21.79 41.66
CA PRO A 27 2.99 22.48 42.85
C PRO A 27 2.23 23.78 42.54
N PHE A 28 2.56 24.45 41.44
CA PHE A 28 2.01 25.74 41.03
C PHE A 28 0.92 25.63 39.94
N ARG A 29 0.53 24.40 39.55
CA ARG A 29 -0.38 24.14 38.42
C ARG A 29 -1.79 24.77 38.54
N GLY A 30 -2.23 25.06 39.76
CA GLY A 30 -3.56 25.59 40.06
C GLY A 30 -4.70 24.73 39.48
N GLN A 31 -5.83 25.35 39.16
CA GLN A 31 -6.95 24.69 38.46
C GLN A 31 -6.71 24.52 36.96
N LYS A 32 -5.62 25.08 36.40
CA LYS A 32 -5.30 24.99 34.96
C LYS A 32 -4.55 23.72 34.57
N GLY A 33 -4.00 22.98 35.54
CA GLY A 33 -3.37 21.68 35.33
C GLY A 33 -4.28 20.50 35.69
N GLY A 34 -3.74 19.29 35.51
CA GLY A 34 -4.45 18.03 35.78
C GLY A 34 -4.94 17.90 37.23
N ALA A 35 -5.94 17.05 37.43
CA ALA A 35 -6.63 16.85 38.70
C ALA A 35 -5.66 16.65 39.89
N THR A 36 -4.62 15.84 39.71
CA THR A 36 -3.55 15.63 40.69
C THR A 36 -2.19 16.00 40.09
N ALA A 37 -1.18 16.23 40.93
CA ALA A 37 0.19 16.47 40.47
C ALA A 37 0.70 15.30 39.63
N TYR A 38 0.43 14.07 40.07
CA TYR A 38 0.77 12.85 39.33
C TYR A 38 0.13 12.82 37.94
N LYS A 39 -1.20 13.04 37.86
CA LYS A 39 -1.92 13.09 36.58
C LYS A 39 -1.36 14.19 35.69
N HIS A 40 -1.12 15.39 36.22
CA HIS A 40 -0.55 16.49 35.45
C HIS A 40 0.80 16.13 34.78
N ILE A 41 1.69 15.42 35.50
CA ILE A 41 2.98 14.98 34.98
C ILE A 41 2.80 13.91 33.89
N VAL A 42 2.01 12.87 34.17
CA VAL A 42 1.78 11.76 33.22
C VAL A 42 1.10 12.25 31.94
N LEU A 43 0.08 13.09 32.07
CA LEU A 43 -0.63 13.68 30.93
C LEU A 43 0.29 14.57 30.10
N SER A 44 1.18 15.34 30.74
CA SER A 44 2.17 16.16 30.03
C SER A 44 3.14 15.31 29.21
N PHE A 45 3.58 14.16 29.75
CA PHE A 45 4.43 13.22 29.00
C PHE A 45 3.70 12.63 27.80
N LEU A 46 2.51 12.08 28.02
CA LEU A 46 1.73 11.42 26.95
C LEU A 46 1.32 12.40 25.84
N ARG A 47 0.87 13.61 26.22
CA ARG A 47 0.56 14.67 25.27
C ARG A 47 1.78 15.06 24.45
N ALA A 48 2.95 15.23 25.09
CA ALA A 48 4.19 15.55 24.40
C ALA A 48 4.61 14.45 23.41
N ILE A 49 4.45 13.17 23.78
CA ILE A 49 4.71 12.06 22.86
C ILE A 49 3.81 12.14 21.63
N PHE A 50 2.49 12.34 21.81
CA PHE A 50 1.56 12.46 20.69
C PHE A 50 1.74 13.72 19.84
N GLU A 51 2.34 14.78 20.37
CA GLU A 51 2.63 16.01 19.63
C GLU A 51 3.95 15.99 18.85
N HIS A 52 4.88 15.13 19.27
CA HIS A 52 6.26 15.11 18.76
C HIS A 52 6.62 13.86 17.98
N ALA A 53 5.91 12.74 18.15
CA ALA A 53 6.09 11.53 17.37
C ALA A 53 5.13 11.50 16.18
N SER A 54 5.61 11.08 15.00
CA SER A 54 4.75 10.81 13.84
C SER A 54 3.91 9.55 14.04
N VAL A 55 2.86 9.35 13.23
CA VAL A 55 2.05 8.12 13.31
C VAL A 55 2.89 6.90 12.97
N GLU A 56 3.82 7.00 12.01
CA GLU A 56 4.75 5.92 11.65
C GLU A 56 5.70 5.57 12.80
N GLU A 57 6.20 6.58 13.53
CA GLU A 57 7.04 6.37 14.72
C GLU A 57 6.25 5.73 15.87
N LEU A 58 5.02 6.19 16.09
CA LEU A 58 4.11 5.59 17.07
C LEU A 58 3.75 4.16 16.71
N GLN A 59 3.46 3.86 15.44
CA GLN A 59 3.17 2.51 14.95
C GLN A 59 4.43 1.64 14.89
N PHE A 60 5.63 2.22 14.79
CA PHE A 60 6.87 1.47 14.96
C PHE A 60 7.03 0.99 16.41
N ALA A 61 6.72 1.85 17.39
CA ALA A 61 6.70 1.48 18.81
C ALA A 61 5.52 0.55 19.16
N LEU A 62 4.37 0.81 18.53
CA LEU A 62 3.10 0.14 18.77
C LEU A 62 2.51 -0.42 17.47
N PRO A 63 3.12 -1.47 16.88
CA PRO A 63 2.66 -2.00 15.61
C PRO A 63 1.25 -2.56 15.71
N PRO A 64 0.47 -2.62 14.61
CA PRO A 64 -0.89 -3.18 14.63
C PRO A 64 -0.98 -4.59 15.26
N THR A 65 0.07 -5.39 15.13
CA THR A 65 0.19 -6.72 15.75
C THR A 65 0.17 -6.70 17.29
N ILE A 66 0.39 -5.55 17.94
CA ILE A 66 0.26 -5.39 19.39
C ILE A 66 -1.14 -5.72 19.88
N ALA A 67 -2.19 -5.44 19.11
CA ALA A 67 -3.56 -5.76 19.52
C ALA A 67 -3.69 -7.27 19.79
N ARG A 68 -3.24 -8.10 18.84
CA ARG A 68 -3.22 -9.57 18.96
C ARG A 68 -2.30 -10.05 20.08
N LYS A 69 -1.06 -9.54 20.14
CA LYS A 69 -0.11 -9.92 21.21
C LYS A 69 -0.64 -9.57 22.61
N SER A 70 -1.29 -8.41 22.75
CA SER A 70 -1.89 -7.94 24.00
C SER A 70 -3.07 -8.81 24.41
N TYR A 71 -3.90 -9.21 23.45
CA TYR A 71 -4.99 -10.16 23.66
C TYR A 71 -4.47 -11.53 24.11
N GLU A 72 -3.54 -12.13 23.37
CA GLU A 72 -2.94 -13.43 23.71
C GLU A 72 -2.29 -13.41 25.10
N ALA A 73 -1.57 -12.33 25.44
CA ALA A 73 -0.99 -12.14 26.77
C ALA A 73 -2.06 -11.95 27.86
N HIS A 74 -3.19 -11.30 27.54
CA HIS A 74 -4.34 -11.21 28.44
C HIS A 74 -4.95 -12.61 28.68
N MET A 75 -5.24 -13.37 27.63
CA MET A 75 -5.82 -14.73 27.72
C MET A 75 -4.91 -15.69 28.48
N LYS A 76 -3.59 -15.61 28.25
CA LYS A 76 -2.60 -16.37 29.01
C LYS A 76 -2.64 -16.05 30.51
N ARG A 77 -2.81 -14.78 30.90
CA ARG A 77 -2.99 -14.38 32.31
C ARG A 77 -4.28 -14.92 32.91
N GLN A 78 -5.35 -15.01 32.12
CA GLN A 78 -6.62 -15.62 32.52
C GLN A 78 -6.62 -17.15 32.47
N LYS A 79 -5.52 -17.78 32.01
CA LYS A 79 -5.42 -19.23 31.79
C LYS A 79 -6.51 -19.77 30.85
N ALA A 80 -6.91 -18.95 29.86
CA ALA A 80 -7.89 -19.32 28.84
C ALA A 80 -7.21 -19.38 27.46
N PRO A 81 -7.65 -20.28 26.56
CA PRO A 81 -7.14 -20.29 25.19
C PRO A 81 -7.62 -19.03 24.43
N PRO A 82 -6.78 -18.43 23.55
CA PRO A 82 -7.20 -17.31 22.73
C PRO A 82 -8.28 -17.75 21.74
N ASN A 83 -9.37 -16.99 21.69
CA ASN A 83 -10.44 -17.13 20.70
C ASN A 83 -10.45 -15.89 19.80
N ILE A 84 -9.98 -16.07 18.56
CA ILE A 84 -9.80 -15.00 17.58
C ILE A 84 -10.75 -15.27 16.41
N LEU A 85 -11.61 -14.30 16.12
CA LEU A 85 -12.47 -14.31 14.95
C LEU A 85 -11.73 -13.61 13.79
N VAL A 86 -11.67 -14.27 12.63
CA VAL A 86 -11.21 -13.67 11.38
C VAL A 86 -12.30 -13.89 10.34
N LEU A 87 -12.83 -12.81 9.80
CA LEU A 87 -13.91 -12.81 8.80
C LEU A 87 -13.33 -12.86 7.38
N PRO A 88 -14.13 -13.25 6.35
CA PRO A 88 -13.63 -13.44 4.98
C PRO A 88 -12.97 -12.20 4.36
N ASP A 89 -13.34 -10.99 4.80
CA ASP A 89 -12.76 -9.72 4.35
C ASP A 89 -11.46 -9.33 5.09
N GLY A 90 -10.89 -10.25 5.87
CA GLY A 90 -9.71 -10.04 6.71
C GLY A 90 -9.99 -9.36 8.05
N THR A 91 -11.23 -8.97 8.34
CA THR A 91 -11.57 -8.30 9.60
C THR A 91 -11.33 -9.24 10.79
N THR A 92 -10.52 -8.77 11.74
CA THR A 92 -10.17 -9.53 12.95
C THR A 92 -10.88 -8.97 14.17
N ALA A 93 -11.42 -9.86 15.01
CA ALA A 93 -11.98 -9.50 16.31
C ALA A 93 -11.56 -10.51 17.40
N PHE A 94 -11.53 -10.06 18.65
CA PHE A 94 -11.12 -10.87 19.79
C PHE A 94 -12.29 -11.10 20.75
N TRP A 95 -12.55 -12.37 21.06
CA TRP A 95 -13.59 -12.76 22.02
C TRP A 95 -13.13 -12.59 23.47
N LEU A 96 -13.93 -11.90 24.29
CA LEU A 96 -13.83 -11.89 25.74
C LEU A 96 -15.17 -12.29 26.37
N GLY A 97 -15.15 -12.61 27.66
CA GLY A 97 -16.35 -13.05 28.38
C GLY A 97 -16.82 -14.43 27.90
N ASN A 98 -18.14 -14.62 27.83
CA ASN A 98 -18.77 -15.87 27.40
C ASN A 98 -19.34 -15.72 25.97
N PRO A 99 -18.72 -16.31 24.93
CA PRO A 99 -19.23 -16.23 23.55
C PRO A 99 -20.65 -16.81 23.36
N ALA A 100 -21.04 -17.75 24.23
CA ALA A 100 -22.36 -18.38 24.22
C ALA A 100 -23.43 -17.57 24.98
N ALA A 101 -23.08 -16.46 25.63
CA ALA A 101 -24.06 -15.60 26.30
C ALA A 101 -25.05 -15.01 25.31
N GLU A 102 -26.31 -14.85 25.71
CA GLU A 102 -27.35 -14.22 24.87
C GLU A 102 -26.96 -12.78 24.51
N LYS A 103 -26.56 -12.00 25.51
CA LYS A 103 -26.12 -10.61 25.34
C LYS A 103 -24.70 -10.52 24.76
N LEU A 104 -24.47 -9.56 23.87
CA LEU A 104 -23.21 -9.31 23.18
C LEU A 104 -22.84 -7.83 23.20
N ILE A 105 -21.60 -7.50 23.58
CA ILE A 105 -21.00 -6.19 23.33
C ILE A 105 -20.11 -6.28 22.09
N ILE A 106 -20.34 -5.44 21.10
CA ILE A 106 -19.38 -5.19 20.02
C ILE A 106 -18.60 -3.93 20.39
N TYR A 107 -17.31 -4.10 20.67
CA TYR A 107 -16.45 -3.04 21.18
C TYR A 107 -15.48 -2.53 20.11
N PHE A 108 -15.50 -1.22 19.89
CA PHE A 108 -14.57 -0.52 19.01
C PHE A 108 -13.55 0.24 19.87
N PRO A 109 -12.26 -0.15 19.86
CA PRO A 109 -11.22 0.55 20.62
C PRO A 109 -10.97 1.97 20.09
N GLY A 110 -10.55 2.89 20.95
CA GLY A 110 -10.01 4.18 20.55
C GLY A 110 -8.57 4.10 20.05
N GLY A 111 -7.93 5.27 19.91
CA GLY A 111 -6.58 5.39 19.34
C GLY A 111 -6.49 6.28 18.09
N GLY A 112 -7.49 7.13 17.87
CA GLY A 112 -7.48 8.09 16.76
C GLY A 112 -7.48 7.47 15.37
N TYR A 113 -7.93 6.22 15.24
CA TYR A 113 -7.75 5.37 14.04
C TYR A 113 -6.30 5.06 13.66
N CYS A 114 -5.30 5.54 14.41
CA CYS A 114 -3.89 5.38 14.11
C CYS A 114 -3.18 4.39 15.05
N LEU A 115 -3.73 4.14 16.23
CA LEU A 115 -3.14 3.28 17.26
C LEU A 115 -3.98 2.01 17.49
N PRO A 116 -3.36 0.84 17.72
CA PRO A 116 -4.08 -0.40 17.96
C PRO A 116 -4.70 -0.46 19.35
N ALA A 117 -5.57 -1.45 19.57
CA ALA A 117 -6.04 -1.81 20.89
C ALA A 117 -4.86 -2.17 21.82
N LEU A 118 -4.70 -1.39 22.90
CA LEU A 118 -3.68 -1.58 23.93
C LEU A 118 -4.14 -2.53 25.06
N PRO A 119 -3.22 -3.08 25.88
CA PRO A 119 -3.53 -3.96 27.02
C PRO A 119 -4.59 -3.44 28.00
N VAL A 120 -4.74 -2.13 28.08
CA VAL A 120 -5.71 -1.46 28.96
C VAL A 120 -7.16 -1.74 28.55
N HIS A 121 -7.48 -1.79 27.25
CA HIS A 121 -8.82 -2.08 26.76
C HIS A 121 -9.30 -3.47 27.19
N PHE A 122 -8.43 -4.47 27.08
CA PHE A 122 -8.75 -5.84 27.54
C PHE A 122 -8.95 -5.91 29.05
N SER A 123 -8.19 -5.13 29.82
CA SER A 123 -8.32 -5.08 31.29
C SER A 123 -9.64 -4.44 31.71
N TYR A 124 -10.03 -3.35 31.04
CA TYR A 124 -11.32 -2.69 31.22
C TYR A 124 -12.49 -3.63 30.88
N LEU A 125 -12.47 -4.25 29.70
CA LEU A 125 -13.54 -5.16 29.24
C LEU A 125 -13.68 -6.40 30.13
N GLN A 126 -12.57 -6.91 30.65
CA GLN A 126 -12.60 -8.02 31.60
C GLN A 126 -13.24 -7.61 32.93
N ALA A 127 -12.92 -6.42 33.44
CA ALA A 127 -13.51 -5.91 34.67
C ALA A 127 -15.02 -5.67 34.50
N LEU A 128 -15.42 -5.06 33.38
CA LEU A 128 -16.82 -4.88 33.01
C LEU A 128 -17.56 -6.22 32.92
N SER A 129 -16.99 -7.21 32.22
CA SER A 129 -17.58 -8.54 32.10
C SER A 129 -17.70 -9.26 33.45
N ALA A 130 -16.74 -9.06 34.34
CA ALA A 130 -16.76 -9.64 35.69
C ALA A 130 -17.84 -8.98 36.57
N GLU A 131 -18.03 -7.67 36.49
CA GLU A 131 -19.05 -6.94 37.23
C GLU A 131 -20.46 -7.33 36.76
N ILE A 132 -20.68 -7.41 35.44
CA ILE A 132 -21.94 -7.91 34.85
C ILE A 132 -22.23 -9.34 35.33
N LYS A 133 -21.21 -10.20 35.37
CA LYS A 133 -21.32 -11.57 35.90
C LYS A 133 -21.67 -11.62 37.38
N GLN A 134 -21.11 -10.72 38.19
CA GLN A 134 -21.45 -10.62 39.60
C GLN A 134 -22.90 -10.19 39.81
N ASN A 135 -23.46 -9.40 38.90
CA ASN A 135 -24.87 -9.01 38.89
C ASN A 135 -25.81 -10.08 38.32
N GLY A 136 -25.31 -11.29 38.04
CA GLY A 136 -26.11 -12.44 37.63
C GLY A 136 -26.33 -12.57 36.12
N GLU A 137 -25.69 -11.75 35.30
CA GLU A 137 -25.82 -11.79 33.84
C GLU A 137 -24.57 -12.37 33.15
N SER A 138 -24.75 -13.06 32.03
CA SER A 138 -23.63 -13.49 31.18
C SER A 138 -23.52 -12.59 29.96
N ILE A 139 -22.30 -12.22 29.59
CA ILE A 139 -22.03 -11.34 28.45
C ILE A 139 -20.88 -11.87 27.61
N GLY A 140 -21.03 -11.84 26.29
CA GLY A 140 -19.95 -12.00 25.32
C GLY A 140 -19.45 -10.63 24.86
N VAL A 141 -18.16 -10.50 24.56
CA VAL A 141 -17.60 -9.27 24.01
C VAL A 141 -16.77 -9.59 22.77
N LEU A 142 -17.04 -8.89 21.67
CA LEU A 142 -16.23 -8.89 20.45
C LEU A 142 -15.51 -7.55 20.35
N LEU A 143 -14.21 -7.53 20.68
CA LEU A 143 -13.37 -6.35 20.43
C LEU A 143 -12.87 -6.39 18.98
N VAL A 144 -13.27 -5.41 18.18
CA VAL A 144 -12.92 -5.32 16.75
C VAL A 144 -11.53 -4.70 16.59
N ALA A 145 -10.59 -5.46 16.06
CA ALA A 145 -9.25 -4.99 15.69
C ALA A 145 -9.28 -4.44 14.26
N TYR A 146 -10.02 -3.34 14.07
CA TYR A 146 -10.16 -2.67 12.78
C TYR A 146 -8.79 -2.14 12.30
N GLU A 147 -8.65 -1.98 10.97
CA GLU A 147 -7.41 -1.54 10.33
C GLU A 147 -7.13 -0.06 10.61
N LEU A 148 -5.85 0.28 10.73
CA LEU A 148 -5.40 1.60 11.18
C LEU A 148 -4.92 2.45 10.01
N ALA A 149 -5.12 3.76 10.11
CA ALA A 149 -4.54 4.74 9.20
C ALA A 149 -3.03 4.93 9.52
N PRO A 150 -2.17 5.19 8.52
CA PRO A 150 -2.50 5.49 7.12
C PRO A 150 -2.75 4.27 6.22
N GLN A 151 -2.49 3.04 6.70
CA GLN A 151 -2.57 1.83 5.86
C GLN A 151 -4.00 1.55 5.38
N ALA A 152 -4.99 1.79 6.23
CA ALA A 152 -6.41 1.78 5.89
C ALA A 152 -7.05 3.12 6.26
N ARG A 153 -7.78 3.72 5.32
CA ARG A 153 -8.42 5.04 5.50
C ARG A 153 -9.94 4.92 5.53
N TRP A 154 -10.59 5.99 5.94
CA TRP A 154 -12.06 6.07 5.92
C TRP A 154 -12.59 5.77 4.50
N PRO A 155 -13.65 4.95 4.32
CA PRO A 155 -14.54 4.35 5.33
C PRO A 155 -14.22 2.87 5.67
N ARG A 156 -12.99 2.37 5.46
CA ARG A 156 -12.68 0.94 5.67
C ARG A 156 -13.08 0.47 7.07
N GLN A 157 -12.80 1.26 8.11
CA GLN A 157 -13.16 0.91 9.48
C GLN A 157 -14.68 0.78 9.68
N LEU A 158 -15.47 1.58 8.97
CA LEU A 158 -16.93 1.47 8.96
C LEU A 158 -17.38 0.17 8.26
N GLN A 159 -16.77 -0.20 7.13
CA GLN A 159 -17.01 -1.50 6.49
C GLN A 159 -16.76 -2.65 7.46
N GLN A 160 -15.63 -2.64 8.17
CA GLN A 160 -15.29 -3.69 9.15
C GLN A 160 -16.28 -3.74 10.31
N ALA A 161 -16.77 -2.59 10.77
CA ALA A 161 -17.79 -2.51 11.81
C ALA A 161 -19.14 -3.13 11.35
N VAL A 162 -19.55 -2.87 10.11
CA VAL A 162 -20.77 -3.45 9.52
C VAL A 162 -20.63 -4.97 9.36
N VAL A 163 -19.49 -5.45 8.84
CA VAL A 163 -19.23 -6.90 8.64
C VAL A 163 -19.28 -7.66 9.98
N VAL A 164 -18.73 -7.10 11.07
CA VAL A 164 -18.80 -7.73 12.39
C VAL A 164 -20.23 -7.75 12.94
N LEU A 165 -21.00 -6.67 12.77
CA LEU A 165 -22.41 -6.64 13.18
C LEU A 165 -23.25 -7.65 12.39
N GLN A 166 -23.02 -7.74 11.07
CA GLN A 166 -23.65 -8.72 10.20
C GLN A 166 -23.34 -10.15 10.64
N TYR A 167 -22.07 -10.45 10.92
CA TYR A 167 -21.67 -11.76 11.46
C TYR A 167 -22.38 -12.08 12.78
N ALA A 168 -22.47 -11.11 13.70
CA ALA A 168 -23.16 -11.32 14.98
C ALA A 168 -24.64 -11.67 14.79
N ILE A 169 -25.33 -11.02 13.85
CA ILE A 169 -26.76 -11.25 13.63
C ILE A 169 -27.00 -12.49 12.77
N GLN A 170 -26.39 -12.55 11.59
CA GLN A 170 -26.70 -13.56 10.57
C GLN A 170 -25.97 -14.90 10.80
N THR A 171 -24.78 -14.88 11.38
CA THR A 171 -23.97 -16.10 11.59
C THR A 171 -24.08 -16.63 13.01
N LEU A 172 -23.96 -15.76 14.03
CA LEU A 172 -24.11 -16.19 15.42
C LEU A 172 -25.58 -16.28 15.86
N GLY A 173 -26.51 -15.74 15.08
CA GLY A 173 -27.94 -15.72 15.43
C GLY A 173 -28.26 -14.83 16.63
N LYS A 174 -27.44 -13.82 16.93
CA LYS A 174 -27.76 -12.86 18.00
C LYS A 174 -28.92 -11.98 17.56
N ARG A 175 -29.91 -11.81 18.43
CA ARG A 175 -30.97 -10.83 18.18
C ARG A 175 -30.39 -9.42 18.30
N PRO A 176 -30.72 -8.48 17.41
CA PRO A 176 -30.22 -7.11 17.51
C PRO A 176 -30.50 -6.47 18.88
N SER A 177 -31.64 -6.74 19.50
CA SER A 177 -32.01 -6.27 20.84
C SER A 177 -31.08 -6.75 21.98
N ASP A 178 -30.29 -7.81 21.76
CA ASP A 178 -29.30 -8.34 22.70
C ASP A 178 -27.88 -7.79 22.45
N ILE A 179 -27.70 -6.95 21.42
CA ILE A 179 -26.41 -6.38 21.03
C ILE A 179 -26.28 -4.94 21.55
N VAL A 180 -25.18 -4.67 22.23
CA VAL A 180 -24.77 -3.31 22.63
C VAL A 180 -23.53 -2.90 21.85
N LEU A 181 -23.60 -1.76 21.16
CA LEU A 181 -22.42 -1.16 20.55
C LEU A 181 -21.68 -0.33 21.61
N GLN A 182 -20.38 -0.52 21.72
CA GLN A 182 -19.57 0.26 22.65
C GLN A 182 -18.29 0.74 21.97
N GLY A 183 -17.85 1.96 22.29
CA GLY A 183 -16.54 2.41 21.86
C GLY A 183 -16.05 3.65 22.60
N ASP A 184 -14.74 3.84 22.58
CA ASP A 184 -14.07 4.99 23.17
C ASP A 184 -13.39 5.86 22.10
N SER A 185 -13.42 7.19 22.25
CA SER A 185 -12.73 8.12 21.33
C SER A 185 -13.12 7.89 19.86
N ALA A 186 -12.15 7.55 18.99
CA ALA A 186 -12.34 7.12 17.61
C ALA A 186 -13.26 5.88 17.46
N GLY A 187 -13.25 4.95 18.42
CA GLY A 187 -14.17 3.81 18.44
C GLY A 187 -15.61 4.21 18.78
N GLY A 188 -15.78 5.23 19.64
CA GLY A 188 -17.09 5.83 19.90
C GLY A 188 -17.64 6.56 18.67
N HIS A 189 -16.76 7.24 17.93
CA HIS A 189 -17.08 7.78 16.61
C HIS A 189 -17.50 6.69 15.62
N LEU A 190 -16.76 5.57 15.56
CA LEU A 190 -17.08 4.44 14.68
C LEU A 190 -18.46 3.83 14.98
N ALA A 191 -18.83 3.72 16.26
CA ALA A 191 -20.15 3.23 16.67
C ALA A 191 -21.28 4.17 16.19
N LEU A 192 -21.09 5.49 16.29
CA LEU A 192 -22.04 6.48 15.76
C LEU A 192 -22.17 6.41 14.24
N ALA A 193 -21.05 6.24 13.55
CA ALA A 193 -21.04 6.10 12.11
C ALA A 193 -21.74 4.81 11.65
N LEU A 194 -21.57 3.71 12.39
CA LEU A 194 -22.28 2.45 12.16
C LEU A 194 -23.79 2.65 12.30
N LEU A 195 -24.28 3.25 13.39
CA LEU A 195 -25.71 3.54 13.52
C LEU A 195 -26.23 4.48 12.44
N SER A 196 -25.45 5.50 12.08
CA SER A 196 -25.79 6.43 11.00
C SER A 196 -25.90 5.68 9.67
N HIS A 197 -24.98 4.75 9.39
CA HIS A 197 -25.03 3.91 8.19
C HIS A 197 -26.26 3.00 8.15
N LEU A 198 -26.68 2.44 9.29
CA LEU A 198 -27.87 1.59 9.36
C LEU A 198 -29.17 2.37 9.13
N ALA A 199 -29.25 3.61 9.62
CA ALA A 199 -30.41 4.48 9.40
C ALA A 199 -30.40 5.16 8.03
N HIS A 200 -29.20 5.55 7.58
CA HIS A 200 -28.94 6.28 6.34
C HIS A 200 -27.79 5.57 5.62
N PRO A 201 -28.07 4.70 4.64
CA PRO A 201 -27.02 3.97 3.94
C PRO A 201 -25.95 4.90 3.35
N HIS A 202 -24.69 4.61 3.67
CA HIS A 202 -23.55 5.42 3.25
C HIS A 202 -23.37 5.35 1.71
N PRO A 203 -23.08 6.46 1.02
CA PRO A 203 -23.10 6.53 -0.46
C PRO A 203 -22.06 5.63 -1.15
N GLN A 204 -20.95 5.33 -0.47
CA GLN A 204 -19.88 4.47 -1.01
C GLN A 204 -20.18 2.95 -0.95
N VAL A 205 -21.46 2.55 -0.90
CA VAL A 205 -21.96 1.16 -0.88
C VAL A 205 -21.08 0.26 0.01
N ILE A 206 -21.20 0.47 1.31
CA ILE A 206 -20.35 -0.19 2.32
C ILE A 206 -20.66 -1.69 2.43
N LEU A 207 -21.93 -2.08 2.35
CA LEU A 207 -22.39 -3.46 2.30
C LEU A 207 -23.80 -3.51 1.67
N PRO A 208 -23.97 -4.08 0.46
CA PRO A 208 -25.28 -4.19 -0.15
C PRO A 208 -26.19 -5.17 0.62
N GLY A 209 -27.38 -4.72 1.02
CA GLY A 209 -28.45 -5.62 1.52
C GLY A 209 -28.41 -5.99 3.00
N PHE A 210 -27.57 -5.34 3.82
CA PHE A 210 -27.61 -5.52 5.26
C PHE A 210 -28.54 -4.50 5.92
N SER A 211 -29.59 -4.98 6.59
CA SER A 211 -30.51 -4.17 7.38
C SER A 211 -30.77 -4.86 8.72
N VAL A 212 -31.20 -4.09 9.70
CA VAL A 212 -31.50 -4.58 11.05
C VAL A 212 -32.99 -4.42 11.29
N ASP A 213 -33.67 -5.54 11.52
CA ASP A 213 -35.14 -5.59 11.60
C ASP A 213 -35.70 -5.08 12.94
N GLU A 214 -34.86 -4.95 13.97
CA GLU A 214 -35.24 -4.41 15.27
C GLU A 214 -34.11 -3.53 15.87
N PRO A 215 -34.43 -2.59 16.79
CA PRO A 215 -33.41 -1.73 17.39
C PRO A 215 -32.37 -2.50 18.19
N LEU A 216 -31.12 -2.06 18.14
CA LEU A 216 -30.04 -2.57 18.99
C LEU A 216 -30.34 -2.30 20.47
N GLY A 217 -29.89 -3.21 21.35
CA GLY A 217 -30.09 -3.16 22.81
C GLY A 217 -29.51 -1.93 23.49
N GLY A 218 -28.55 -1.25 22.86
CA GLY A 218 -28.09 0.07 23.27
C GLY A 218 -26.77 0.47 22.63
N MET A 219 -26.35 1.70 22.89
CA MET A 219 -25.02 2.19 22.54
C MET A 219 -24.37 2.92 23.72
N MET A 220 -23.12 2.58 24.02
CA MET A 220 -22.32 3.25 25.06
C MET A 220 -21.08 3.91 24.45
N LEU A 221 -21.04 5.23 24.52
CA LEU A 221 -19.97 6.06 23.98
C LEU A 221 -19.15 6.66 25.11
N LEU A 222 -17.83 6.45 25.09
CA LEU A 222 -16.90 7.06 26.04
C LEU A 222 -16.02 8.07 25.30
N SER A 223 -16.17 9.34 25.65
CA SER A 223 -15.40 10.45 25.07
C SER A 223 -15.38 10.44 23.52
N PRO A 224 -16.53 10.31 22.83
CA PRO A 224 -16.52 10.05 21.39
C PRO A 224 -15.95 11.24 20.60
N TRP A 225 -15.14 10.95 19.56
CA TRP A 225 -14.54 11.98 18.73
C TRP A 225 -15.48 12.41 17.59
N VAL A 226 -16.33 13.41 17.85
CA VAL A 226 -17.51 13.72 17.03
C VAL A 226 -17.37 14.94 16.11
N ASP A 227 -16.31 15.73 16.29
CA ASP A 227 -15.98 16.91 15.47
C ASP A 227 -14.47 16.96 15.28
N PHE A 228 -14.01 17.20 14.06
CA PHE A 228 -12.58 17.37 13.75
C PHE A 228 -12.08 18.80 13.96
N ARG A 229 -12.99 19.76 14.17
CA ARG A 229 -12.59 21.12 14.52
C ARG A 229 -12.05 21.17 15.94
N THR A 230 -11.04 21.99 16.12
CA THR A 230 -10.32 22.19 17.39
C THR A 230 -10.38 23.65 17.88
N ASP A 231 -11.39 24.39 17.42
CA ASP A 231 -11.68 25.79 17.76
C ASP A 231 -12.75 25.97 18.84
N HIS A 232 -13.25 24.86 19.42
CA HIS A 232 -14.19 24.89 20.54
C HIS A 232 -13.53 25.46 21.81
N ALA A 233 -14.32 26.07 22.70
CA ALA A 233 -13.80 26.67 23.94
C ALA A 233 -13.05 25.63 24.79
N SER A 234 -13.61 24.43 24.94
CA SER A 234 -12.97 23.30 25.63
C SER A 234 -11.60 22.95 25.05
N SER A 235 -11.38 23.10 23.73
CA SER A 235 -10.08 22.81 23.11
C SER A 235 -8.97 23.73 23.62
N SER A 236 -9.30 25.00 23.89
CA SER A 236 -8.35 25.98 24.44
C SER A 236 -8.25 25.94 25.97
N GLU A 237 -9.40 25.81 26.66
CA GLU A 237 -9.48 25.84 28.12
C GLU A 237 -8.86 24.59 28.77
N ASN A 238 -9.00 23.44 28.11
CA ASN A 238 -8.52 22.15 28.61
C ASN A 238 -7.21 21.69 27.96
N ALA A 239 -6.58 22.51 27.10
CA ALA A 239 -5.35 22.18 26.39
C ALA A 239 -4.24 21.63 27.30
N ASN A 240 -4.14 22.12 28.54
CA ASN A 240 -3.15 21.70 29.55
C ASN A 240 -3.65 20.67 30.58
N ARG A 241 -4.93 20.30 30.49
CA ARG A 241 -5.61 19.38 31.42
C ARG A 241 -5.83 18.00 30.82
N ASP A 242 -5.85 17.89 29.50
CA ASP A 242 -6.10 16.64 28.77
C ASP A 242 -4.81 15.94 28.30
N VAL A 243 -4.94 14.65 27.96
CA VAL A 243 -3.90 13.81 27.34
C VAL A 243 -3.77 14.08 25.83
N ILE A 244 -4.84 14.49 25.17
CA ILE A 244 -4.87 14.81 23.74
C ILE A 244 -4.76 16.32 23.54
N SER A 245 -4.10 16.75 22.47
CA SER A 245 -4.07 18.15 22.04
C SER A 245 -4.76 18.38 20.71
N ALA A 246 -5.14 19.64 20.46
CA ALA A 246 -5.66 20.08 19.17
C ALA A 246 -4.72 19.72 18.00
N LYS A 247 -3.40 19.84 18.22
CA LYS A 247 -2.39 19.49 17.21
C LYS A 247 -2.45 18.01 16.84
N THR A 248 -2.52 17.12 17.84
CA THR A 248 -2.63 15.68 17.61
C THR A 248 -3.93 15.32 16.88
N LEU A 249 -5.07 15.87 17.31
CA LEU A 249 -6.37 15.62 16.66
C LEU A 249 -6.37 16.05 15.19
N ASN A 250 -5.87 17.25 14.89
CA ASN A 250 -5.77 17.74 13.51
C ASN A 250 -4.88 16.84 12.65
N GLY A 251 -3.74 16.38 13.18
CA GLY A 251 -2.83 15.47 12.48
C GLY A 251 -3.48 14.12 12.19
N TRP A 252 -4.15 13.52 13.17
CA TRP A 252 -4.86 12.24 12.99
C TRP A 252 -6.05 12.36 12.03
N ALA A 253 -6.81 13.45 12.07
CA ALA A 253 -7.91 13.70 11.15
C ALA A 253 -7.41 13.82 9.70
N GLN A 254 -6.31 14.53 9.47
CA GLN A 254 -5.68 14.64 8.15
C GLN A 254 -5.23 13.28 7.61
N ILE A 255 -4.65 12.42 8.46
CA ILE A 255 -4.18 11.09 8.07
C ILE A 255 -5.37 10.16 7.78
N LEU A 256 -6.42 10.20 8.60
CA LEU A 256 -7.63 9.39 8.45
C LEU A 256 -8.39 9.73 7.17
N LEU A 257 -8.65 11.01 6.95
CA LEU A 257 -9.46 11.47 5.81
C LEU A 257 -8.64 11.52 4.52
N ALA A 258 -7.38 11.96 4.58
CA ALA A 258 -6.54 12.25 3.43
C ALA A 258 -7.24 13.19 2.43
N GLN A 259 -7.85 12.63 1.36
CA GLN A 259 -8.61 13.38 0.36
C GLN A 259 -10.13 13.29 0.55
N THR A 260 -10.59 12.53 1.54
CA THR A 260 -12.01 12.34 1.86
C THR A 260 -12.58 13.62 2.44
N VAL A 261 -13.71 14.06 1.89
CA VAL A 261 -14.42 15.24 2.39
C VAL A 261 -15.17 14.89 3.66
N GLU A 262 -15.17 15.81 4.62
CA GLU A 262 -15.93 15.67 5.85
C GLU A 262 -17.44 15.65 5.59
N ASP A 263 -18.15 14.68 6.16
CA ASP A 263 -19.59 14.47 6.02
C ASP A 263 -20.23 14.09 7.38
N GLN A 264 -21.50 13.69 7.38
CA GLN A 264 -22.27 13.37 8.57
C GLN A 264 -21.88 12.01 9.19
N TYR A 265 -21.17 11.16 8.44
CA TYR A 265 -20.75 9.84 8.90
C TYR A 265 -19.37 9.92 9.57
N ASN A 266 -18.44 10.64 8.95
CA ASN A 266 -17.07 10.82 9.47
C ASN A 266 -16.92 12.04 10.40
N CYS A 267 -17.90 12.94 10.43
CA CYS A 267 -17.93 14.08 11.33
C CYS A 267 -19.37 14.28 11.87
N PRO A 268 -19.80 13.45 12.85
CA PRO A 268 -21.17 13.46 13.40
C PRO A 268 -21.70 14.84 13.81
N ALA A 269 -20.84 15.76 14.24
CA ALA A 269 -21.25 17.13 14.59
C ALA A 269 -21.88 17.90 13.42
N LYS A 270 -21.55 17.54 12.16
CA LYS A 270 -22.11 18.09 10.92
C LYS A 270 -23.46 17.49 10.53
N ALA A 271 -23.96 16.50 11.25
CA ALA A 271 -25.28 15.93 10.99
C ALA A 271 -26.38 17.02 11.01
N PRO A 272 -27.25 17.08 9.98
CA PRO A 272 -28.36 18.02 9.94
C PRO A 272 -29.41 17.66 11.01
N GLY A 273 -30.27 18.63 11.33
CA GLY A 273 -31.42 18.36 12.20
C GLY A 273 -32.33 17.28 11.57
N GLY A 274 -32.78 16.34 12.39
CA GLY A 274 -33.57 15.18 11.98
C GLY A 274 -32.75 13.93 11.67
N TRP A 275 -31.42 14.02 11.58
CA TRP A 275 -30.55 12.88 11.26
C TRP A 275 -30.67 11.74 12.28
N TRP A 276 -30.95 12.05 13.55
CA TRP A 276 -30.88 11.09 14.65
C TRP A 276 -32.21 10.40 14.95
N ARG A 277 -33.34 10.88 14.42
CA ARG A 277 -34.70 10.42 14.82
C ARG A 277 -34.97 8.92 14.62
N ASN A 278 -34.33 8.31 13.62
CA ASN A 278 -34.62 6.94 13.19
C ASN A 278 -33.42 5.99 13.40
N LEU A 279 -32.52 6.31 14.33
CA LEU A 279 -31.41 5.39 14.62
C LEU A 279 -31.97 4.05 15.17
N PRO A 280 -31.52 2.89 14.66
CA PRO A 280 -31.99 1.58 15.10
C PRO A 280 -31.33 1.19 16.43
N VAL A 281 -31.59 1.94 17.49
CA VAL A 281 -31.06 1.71 18.84
C VAL A 281 -32.08 2.10 19.90
N SER A 282 -32.19 1.30 20.95
CA SER A 282 -33.16 1.54 22.02
C SER A 282 -32.76 2.63 23.00
N ARG A 283 -31.45 2.78 23.29
CA ARG A 283 -30.91 3.78 24.23
C ARG A 283 -29.45 4.12 23.96
N ILE A 284 -29.05 5.33 24.34
CA ILE A 284 -27.68 5.82 24.17
C ILE A 284 -27.18 6.42 25.48
N PHE A 285 -25.99 5.98 25.91
CA PHE A 285 -25.24 6.59 26.99
C PHE A 285 -23.97 7.25 26.45
N VAL A 286 -23.75 8.50 26.82
CA VAL A 286 -22.55 9.28 26.48
C VAL A 286 -21.82 9.66 27.77
N GLY A 287 -20.63 9.11 27.98
CA GLY A 287 -19.71 9.49 29.05
C GLY A 287 -18.63 10.43 28.52
N ALA A 288 -18.31 11.49 29.27
CA ALA A 288 -17.18 12.38 28.96
C ALA A 288 -16.54 12.95 30.24
N GLY A 289 -15.27 13.29 30.17
CA GLY A 289 -14.53 13.99 31.22
C GLY A 289 -14.67 15.51 31.11
N GLY A 290 -14.75 16.18 32.26
CA GLY A 290 -14.87 17.64 32.33
C GLY A 290 -13.60 18.41 31.90
N ASP A 291 -12.46 17.74 31.90
CA ASP A 291 -11.17 18.30 31.50
C ASP A 291 -10.77 17.87 30.07
N GLU A 292 -11.72 17.40 29.25
CA GLU A 292 -11.47 17.01 27.86
C GLU A 292 -11.40 18.19 26.88
N VAL A 293 -10.50 18.11 25.90
CA VAL A 293 -10.49 19.06 24.76
C VAL A 293 -11.72 18.88 23.85
N LEU A 294 -12.30 17.67 23.83
CA LEU A 294 -13.48 17.28 23.05
C LEU A 294 -14.82 17.53 23.77
N LEU A 295 -14.82 18.11 24.99
CA LEU A 295 -16.01 18.20 25.82
C LEU A 295 -17.18 18.95 25.17
N ASP A 296 -16.92 20.12 24.59
CA ASP A 296 -17.97 20.95 24.00
C ASP A 296 -18.63 20.30 22.78
N PRO A 297 -17.90 19.75 21.78
CA PRO A 297 -18.56 19.04 20.68
C PRO A 297 -19.34 17.81 21.15
N ILE A 298 -18.87 17.08 22.17
CA ILE A 298 -19.63 15.96 22.76
C ILE A 298 -20.95 16.45 23.37
N LYS A 299 -20.93 17.51 24.17
CA LYS A 299 -22.15 18.12 24.76
C LYS A 299 -23.12 18.57 23.69
N GLN A 300 -22.63 19.32 22.69
CA GLN A 300 -23.46 19.85 21.62
C GLN A 300 -24.13 18.73 20.82
N MET A 301 -23.40 17.66 20.50
CA MET A 301 -23.96 16.50 19.82
C MET A 301 -24.99 15.77 20.70
N ALA A 302 -24.68 15.51 21.98
CA ALA A 302 -25.59 14.82 22.88
C ALA A 302 -26.91 15.57 23.06
N GLU A 303 -26.89 16.90 23.17
CA GLU A 303 -28.10 17.72 23.22
C GLU A 303 -28.90 17.66 21.91
N LYS A 304 -28.22 17.70 20.75
CA LYS A 304 -28.89 17.49 19.44
C LYS A 304 -29.56 16.12 19.37
N MET A 305 -28.89 15.06 19.80
CA MET A 305 -29.44 13.70 19.80
C MET A 305 -30.62 13.58 20.77
N LYS A 306 -30.50 14.15 21.97
CA LYS A 306 -31.57 14.13 22.99
C LYS A 306 -32.83 14.88 22.55
N ALA A 307 -32.71 15.87 21.67
CA ALA A 307 -33.85 16.55 21.08
C ALA A 307 -34.60 15.68 20.04
N GLU A 308 -33.97 14.62 19.52
CA GLU A 308 -34.50 13.78 18.44
C GLU A 308 -34.77 12.33 18.84
N LEU A 309 -34.12 11.86 19.90
CA LEU A 309 -34.22 10.50 20.42
C LEU A 309 -34.68 10.53 21.89
N PRO A 310 -35.62 9.64 22.27
CA PRO A 310 -36.24 9.69 23.59
C PRO A 310 -35.34 9.22 24.74
N ASP A 311 -34.35 8.36 24.49
CA ASP A 311 -33.51 7.73 25.54
C ASP A 311 -32.00 7.97 25.29
N VAL A 312 -31.61 9.24 25.44
CA VAL A 312 -30.20 9.68 25.40
C VAL A 312 -29.82 10.26 26.77
N SER A 313 -28.80 9.66 27.39
CA SER A 313 -28.23 10.12 28.65
C SER A 313 -26.79 10.56 28.47
N ILE A 314 -26.42 11.67 29.11
CA ILE A 314 -25.06 12.18 29.14
C ILE A 314 -24.57 12.30 30.59
N SER A 315 -23.37 11.80 30.85
CA SER A 315 -22.69 11.92 32.15
C SER A 315 -21.33 12.56 31.96
N ILE A 316 -21.15 13.75 32.53
CA ILE A 316 -19.88 14.47 32.53
C ILE A 316 -19.21 14.27 33.89
N ALA A 317 -18.07 13.61 33.91
CA ALA A 317 -17.31 13.39 35.13
C ALA A 317 -16.39 14.60 35.40
N PRO A 318 -16.58 15.33 36.52
CA PRO A 318 -15.79 16.53 36.79
C PRO A 318 -14.30 16.19 36.91
N ARG A 319 -13.45 17.01 36.27
CA ARG A 319 -11.98 16.91 36.33
C ARG A 319 -11.38 15.62 35.75
N GLU A 320 -12.18 14.81 35.06
CA GLU A 320 -11.66 13.66 34.31
C GLU A 320 -11.18 14.09 32.92
N PHE A 321 -10.09 13.47 32.45
CA PHE A 321 -9.53 13.67 31.11
C PHE A 321 -10.05 12.63 30.11
N HIS A 322 -9.61 12.73 28.86
CA HIS A 322 -10.09 11.88 27.76
C HIS A 322 -9.91 10.38 28.05
N VAL A 323 -11.02 9.63 28.01
CA VAL A 323 -11.04 8.16 28.17
C VAL A 323 -10.41 7.70 29.50
N GLU A 324 -10.50 8.54 30.54
CA GLU A 324 -9.97 8.22 31.87
C GLU A 324 -10.50 6.92 32.49
N PRO A 325 -11.80 6.55 32.38
CA PRO A 325 -12.31 5.29 32.93
C PRO A 325 -11.58 4.03 32.43
N ILE A 326 -11.04 4.08 31.21
CA ILE A 326 -10.22 2.99 30.67
C ILE A 326 -8.77 3.17 31.13
N THR A 327 -8.23 4.39 31.04
CA THR A 327 -6.83 4.69 31.38
C THR A 327 -6.50 4.42 32.85
N ASP A 328 -7.45 4.55 33.77
CA ASP A 328 -7.27 4.24 35.19
C ASP A 328 -6.84 2.79 35.43
N PHE A 329 -7.24 1.85 34.57
CA PHE A 329 -6.75 0.46 34.61
C PHE A 329 -5.24 0.37 34.30
N ALA A 330 -4.71 1.22 33.42
CA ALA A 330 -3.28 1.29 33.16
C ALA A 330 -2.51 1.91 34.33
N LEU A 331 -3.12 2.89 35.01
CA LEU A 331 -2.55 3.56 36.18
C LEU A 331 -2.71 2.75 37.48
N LYS A 332 -3.37 1.59 37.44
CA LYS A 332 -3.72 0.74 38.61
C LYS A 332 -4.43 1.52 39.72
N ILE A 333 -5.16 2.58 39.34
CA ILE A 333 -6.02 3.32 40.23
C ILE A 333 -7.27 2.46 40.36
N ALA A 334 -7.60 2.01 41.57
CA ALA A 334 -8.75 1.13 41.74
C ALA A 334 -10.03 1.89 41.31
N PRO A 335 -10.91 1.27 40.49
CA PRO A 335 -12.17 1.89 40.11
C PRO A 335 -12.96 2.25 41.37
N GLY A 336 -13.35 3.53 41.49
CA GLY A 336 -14.08 4.06 42.64
C GLY A 336 -13.23 4.57 43.82
N LYS A 337 -11.88 4.48 43.81
CA LYS A 337 -11.04 5.02 44.92
C LYS A 337 -10.87 6.54 44.92
N HIS A 338 -11.41 7.25 43.94
CA HIS A 338 -11.52 8.70 43.99
C HIS A 338 -12.98 9.13 43.96
N ARG A 339 -13.58 9.23 45.15
CA ARG A 339 -14.54 10.29 45.48
C ARG A 339 -14.61 10.41 47.00
N LYS A 340 -13.67 11.16 47.59
CA LYS A 340 -13.97 11.90 48.84
C LYS A 340 -14.93 13.01 48.46
N VAL A 341 -16.19 12.66 48.23
CA VAL A 341 -17.30 13.62 48.20
C VAL A 341 -17.88 13.59 49.60
N ARG A 342 -18.01 14.77 50.21
CA ARG A 342 -18.64 14.89 51.52
C ARG A 342 -20.08 14.39 51.39
N CYS A 343 -20.45 13.38 52.17
CA CYS A 343 -21.83 12.92 52.22
C CYS A 343 -22.69 14.04 52.83
N ASP A 344 -23.62 14.55 52.05
CA ASP A 344 -24.57 15.58 52.48
C ASP A 344 -25.91 14.92 52.79
N PHE A 345 -26.30 14.96 54.06
CA PHE A 345 -27.52 14.32 54.56
C PHE A 345 -28.62 15.36 54.68
N ALA A 346 -29.89 14.98 54.41
CA ALA A 346 -31.00 15.92 54.56
C ALA A 346 -31.33 16.17 56.04
N SER A 347 -31.08 15.18 56.90
CA SER A 347 -31.12 15.26 58.36
C SER A 347 -30.05 14.37 58.99
N ASP A 348 -29.63 14.64 60.23
CA ASP A 348 -28.59 13.88 60.94
C ASP A 348 -28.95 12.39 61.19
N ASN A 349 -30.21 11.99 60.98
CA ASN A 349 -30.69 10.61 61.17
C ASN A 349 -30.87 9.82 59.86
N ASP A 350 -30.55 10.41 58.70
CA ASP A 350 -30.71 9.69 57.43
C ASP A 350 -29.58 8.67 57.22
N GLN A 351 -29.95 7.42 56.92
CA GLN A 351 -28.97 6.35 56.67
C GLN A 351 -28.22 6.51 55.34
N ASN A 352 -28.79 7.26 54.39
CA ASN A 352 -28.21 7.44 53.06
C ASN A 352 -28.05 8.94 52.75
N CYS A 353 -26.88 9.34 52.27
CA CYS A 353 -26.68 10.71 51.80
C CYS A 353 -27.48 10.97 50.50
N ARG A 354 -27.77 12.24 50.21
CA ARG A 354 -28.56 12.63 49.02
C ARG A 354 -27.98 12.06 47.73
N GLU A 355 -26.66 12.09 47.60
CA GLU A 355 -25.94 11.58 46.43
C GLU A 355 -26.08 10.06 46.26
N CYS A 356 -26.00 9.29 47.36
CA CYS A 356 -26.17 7.84 47.33
C CYS A 356 -27.64 7.47 47.04
N LEU A 357 -28.59 8.21 47.62
CA LEU A 357 -30.01 8.04 47.40
C LEU A 357 -30.39 8.31 45.93
N ALA A 358 -29.89 9.41 45.35
CA ALA A 358 -30.13 9.78 43.96
C ALA A 358 -29.54 8.76 42.96
N ARG A 359 -28.54 7.99 43.38
CA ARG A 359 -27.87 6.96 42.57
C ARG A 359 -28.38 5.55 42.84
N GLY A 360 -29.34 5.37 43.75
CA GLY A 360 -29.86 4.05 44.12
C GLY A 360 -28.83 3.15 44.81
N LEU A 361 -27.80 3.72 45.44
CA LEU A 361 -26.72 2.96 46.10
C LEU A 361 -26.82 3.06 47.64
N PRO A 362 -26.46 1.99 48.38
CA PRO A 362 -26.40 2.04 49.84
C PRO A 362 -25.17 2.84 50.32
N CYS A 363 -25.37 3.73 51.29
CA CYS A 363 -24.31 4.54 51.87
C CYS A 363 -23.53 3.73 52.93
N ARG A 364 -22.20 3.69 52.88
CA ARG A 364 -21.36 2.91 53.82
C ARG A 364 -20.36 3.80 54.58
N SER A 365 -20.30 3.63 55.91
CA SER A 365 -19.38 4.35 56.80
C SER A 365 -17.95 3.79 56.73
N GLN A 366 -16.95 4.66 56.87
CA GLN A 366 -15.51 4.31 56.86
C GLN A 366 -14.96 3.91 58.23
N GLU A 367 -15.80 3.75 59.26
CA GLU A 367 -15.36 3.46 60.64
C GLU A 367 -15.07 1.97 60.92
N PHE A 368 -15.18 1.08 59.93
CA PHE A 368 -14.84 -0.34 60.08
C PHE A 368 -13.62 -0.71 59.24
N PRO A 369 -12.54 -1.29 59.83
CA PRO A 369 -11.36 -1.71 59.08
C PRO A 369 -11.64 -2.94 58.20
N GLU A 370 -11.06 -2.96 56.99
CA GLU A 370 -11.06 -4.12 56.08
C GLU A 370 -10.17 -5.27 56.61
N PRO A 371 -10.51 -6.55 56.34
CA PRO A 371 -9.68 -7.69 56.76
C PRO A 371 -8.35 -7.79 55.98
N ASP A 372 -7.29 -8.18 56.70
CA ASP A 372 -5.90 -8.23 56.25
C ASP A 372 -5.68 -9.01 54.95
N ASN A 373 -4.94 -8.41 54.01
CA ASN A 373 -4.44 -9.08 52.79
C ASN A 373 -2.89 -9.15 52.83
N PRO A 374 -2.28 -10.34 52.82
CA PRO A 374 -0.85 -10.52 53.09
C PRO A 374 0.02 -10.22 51.86
N ARG A 375 0.28 -8.95 51.55
CA ARG A 375 1.29 -8.52 50.54
C ARG A 375 1.99 -7.19 50.87
N GLU A 376 2.31 -6.93 52.13
CA GLU A 376 3.13 -5.77 52.51
C GLU A 376 4.65 -5.93 52.27
N SER A 377 5.12 -7.13 51.92
CA SER A 377 6.56 -7.38 51.65
C SER A 377 7.07 -6.80 50.33
N ASP A 378 6.20 -6.47 49.37
CA ASP A 378 6.62 -6.10 48.00
C ASP A 378 6.96 -4.60 47.86
N ARG A 379 6.57 -3.75 48.82
CA ARG A 379 6.86 -2.31 48.80
C ARG A 379 8.31 -2.00 49.18
N ALA A 380 8.93 -2.78 50.04
CA ALA A 380 10.34 -2.62 50.41
C ALA A 380 11.28 -2.95 49.23
N TYR A 381 10.96 -4.00 48.47
CA TYR A 381 11.74 -4.43 47.31
C TYR A 381 11.70 -3.44 46.14
N LEU A 382 10.57 -2.74 45.96
CA LEU A 382 10.42 -1.68 44.93
C LEU A 382 11.22 -0.41 45.28
N ASN A 383 11.23 -0.01 46.54
CA ASN A 383 12.01 1.15 46.99
C ASN A 383 13.52 0.89 46.94
N GLU A 384 13.96 -0.35 47.22
CA GLU A 384 15.38 -0.74 47.10
C GLU A 384 15.86 -0.78 45.63
N ARG A 385 14.98 -1.15 44.69
CA ARG A 385 15.28 -1.10 43.25
C ARG A 385 15.33 0.31 42.68
N MET A 386 14.49 1.22 43.17
CA MET A 386 14.52 2.63 42.79
C MET A 386 15.79 3.33 43.29
N ALA A 387 16.20 3.08 44.54
CA ALA A 387 17.45 3.61 45.09
C ALA A 387 18.70 3.14 44.31
N ARG A 388 18.71 1.88 43.82
CA ARG A 388 19.79 1.38 42.94
C ARG A 388 19.82 2.06 41.57
N VAL A 389 18.67 2.43 41.01
CA VAL A 389 18.58 3.16 39.73
C VAL A 389 19.05 4.61 39.89
N GLU A 390 18.68 5.27 40.97
CA GLU A 390 19.16 6.63 41.30
C GLU A 390 20.69 6.66 41.50
N THR A 391 21.25 5.66 42.18
CA THR A 391 22.72 5.56 42.40
C THR A 391 23.49 5.27 41.10
N LEU A 392 22.89 4.52 40.15
CA LEU A 392 23.46 4.27 38.82
C LEU A 392 23.40 5.52 37.94
N LEU A 393 22.37 6.35 38.10
CA LEU A 393 22.20 7.62 37.39
C LEU A 393 23.22 8.68 37.86
N GLU A 394 23.46 8.77 39.17
CA GLU A 394 24.51 9.65 39.74
C GLU A 394 25.91 9.26 39.24
N LYS A 395 26.21 7.96 39.14
CA LYS A 395 27.50 7.47 38.62
C LYS A 395 27.69 7.71 37.12
N LEU A 396 26.61 7.84 36.35
CA LEU A 396 26.65 8.20 34.94
C LEU A 396 26.79 9.73 34.75
N LEU A 397 26.17 10.54 35.61
CA LEU A 397 26.30 11.99 35.59
C LEU A 397 27.72 12.46 35.97
N ILE A 398 28.38 11.82 36.95
CA ILE A 398 29.77 12.13 37.33
C ILE A 398 30.77 11.80 36.21
N ARG A 399 30.41 10.93 35.25
CA ARG A 399 31.29 10.53 34.14
C ARG A 399 31.18 11.41 32.89
N VAL A 400 30.16 12.26 32.82
CA VAL A 400 29.91 13.16 31.67
C VAL A 400 30.49 14.57 31.92
N ASP A 401 30.69 14.98 33.17
CA ASP A 401 31.33 16.27 33.51
C ASP A 401 32.88 16.24 33.54
N GLY A 402 33.51 15.08 33.28
CA GLY A 402 34.97 14.91 33.34
C GLY A 402 35.75 15.23 32.06
N GLY A 403 35.13 15.80 31.03
CA GLY A 403 35.66 15.79 29.66
C GLY A 403 35.73 17.13 28.93
N SER A 404 35.96 18.26 29.62
CA SER A 404 36.40 19.49 28.93
C SER A 404 37.30 20.34 29.81
N ASN A 405 38.52 20.63 29.34
CA ASN A 405 39.30 21.79 29.74
C ASN A 405 40.42 22.08 28.73
N GLY A 406 40.50 23.34 28.30
CA GLY A 406 41.55 23.90 27.43
C GLY A 406 40.96 24.69 26.26
N SER A 407 40.36 25.87 26.49
CA SER A 407 40.98 27.21 26.47
C SER A 407 41.26 27.78 25.08
N GLY A 408 40.73 28.97 24.77
CA GLY A 408 41.20 29.77 23.64
C GLY A 408 40.17 30.79 23.13
N SER A 409 40.14 31.96 23.75
CA SER A 409 39.38 33.15 23.36
C SER A 409 39.90 33.81 22.07
N ASN A 410 39.08 34.74 21.54
CA ASN A 410 39.36 35.92 20.70
C ASN A 410 38.64 35.88 19.34
N GLN A 411 38.07 36.93 18.75
CA GLN A 411 37.77 38.32 19.14
C GLN A 411 36.98 38.92 17.95
N TRP A 412 36.18 39.95 18.24
CA TRP A 412 35.36 40.76 17.34
C TRP A 412 36.12 41.46 16.18
N ASP A 413 35.35 41.83 15.15
CA ASP A 413 35.35 43.08 14.33
C ASP A 413 35.43 42.84 12.81
N SER A 414 34.51 43.30 11.93
CA SER A 414 33.80 44.58 11.69
C SER A 414 34.30 45.22 10.37
N LYS A 415 33.35 45.52 9.45
CA LYS A 415 33.39 46.54 8.36
C LYS A 415 34.38 46.31 7.20
N SER A 416 34.26 46.88 6.00
CA SER A 416 33.23 47.48 5.13
C SER A 416 33.97 47.97 3.89
N SER A 417 33.41 47.94 2.67
CA SER A 417 33.53 49.05 1.68
C SER A 417 32.97 48.72 0.29
N ILE A 418 32.40 49.78 -0.29
CA ILE A 418 31.61 49.94 -1.53
C ILE A 418 32.50 50.20 -2.76
N GLY A 419 32.02 49.82 -3.96
CA GLY A 419 32.44 50.36 -5.25
C GLY A 419 31.29 50.37 -6.28
N ARG A 420 30.90 51.57 -6.73
CA ARG A 420 29.98 51.97 -7.84
C ARG A 420 30.79 52.04 -9.17
N ALA A 421 30.29 52.11 -10.42
CA ALA A 421 28.99 52.24 -11.11
C ALA A 421 29.17 52.06 -12.65
N ASP A 422 28.04 52.06 -13.40
CA ASP A 422 27.81 52.50 -14.81
C ASP A 422 28.24 51.54 -15.97
N THR A 423 27.51 51.27 -17.07
CA THR A 423 26.40 51.90 -17.84
C THR A 423 25.71 50.90 -18.84
N SER A 424 24.43 51.13 -19.15
CA SER A 424 23.47 50.57 -20.15
C SER A 424 23.88 50.79 -21.65
N PRO A 425 23.25 50.22 -22.74
CA PRO A 425 21.78 50.12 -22.98
C PRO A 425 21.18 48.96 -23.86
N GLU A 426 19.83 48.86 -23.77
CA GLU A 426 18.82 48.37 -24.76
C GLU A 426 18.89 46.90 -25.27
N SER A 427 17.90 46.04 -25.03
CA SER A 427 16.52 46.09 -25.56
C SER A 427 15.63 45.00 -24.92
N SER A 428 14.32 45.22 -24.84
CA SER A 428 13.28 44.26 -24.36
C SER A 428 12.20 44.11 -25.43
N PRO A 429 11.21 43.18 -25.35
CA PRO A 429 11.18 41.78 -24.90
C PRO A 429 10.60 40.83 -26.01
N PRO A 430 10.41 39.52 -25.77
CA PRO A 430 9.07 39.09 -25.38
C PRO A 430 9.05 38.03 -24.26
N THR A 431 8.20 38.32 -23.28
CA THR A 431 7.36 37.42 -22.47
C THR A 431 7.66 35.91 -22.56
N VAL A 432 8.39 35.39 -21.58
CA VAL A 432 8.26 33.98 -21.18
C VAL A 432 7.26 33.94 -20.04
N THR A 433 6.14 33.27 -20.29
CA THR A 433 5.13 32.96 -19.29
C THR A 433 5.68 31.83 -18.42
N PRO A 434 5.94 32.02 -17.11
CA PRO A 434 6.32 30.89 -16.27
C PRO A 434 5.07 30.06 -15.99
N ALA A 435 5.14 28.75 -16.24
CA ALA A 435 4.11 27.80 -15.85
C ALA A 435 4.73 26.65 -15.02
N PRO A 436 4.08 26.18 -13.96
CA PRO A 436 3.58 26.98 -12.85
C PRO A 436 4.15 26.43 -11.52
N ASP A 437 4.69 27.31 -10.68
CA ASP A 437 5.03 27.03 -9.28
C ASP A 437 3.76 26.78 -8.44
N LYS A 438 3.09 25.63 -8.65
CA LYS A 438 1.82 25.27 -7.99
C LYS A 438 2.00 24.53 -6.68
N HIS A 439 3.10 24.75 -5.93
CA HIS A 439 3.04 24.39 -4.51
C HIS A 439 2.40 25.56 -3.75
N PRO A 440 1.34 25.34 -2.95
CA PRO A 440 0.58 26.43 -2.31
C PRO A 440 1.43 27.31 -1.38
N ILE A 441 2.63 26.87 -1.01
CA ILE A 441 3.59 27.64 -0.20
C ILE A 441 4.45 28.57 -1.07
N SER A 442 4.83 28.18 -2.30
CA SER A 442 5.65 29.04 -3.17
C SER A 442 4.86 30.24 -3.69
N SER A 443 3.54 30.12 -3.83
CA SER A 443 2.65 31.24 -4.20
C SER A 443 2.56 32.34 -3.14
N LEU A 444 2.95 32.06 -1.89
CA LEU A 444 3.11 33.11 -0.85
C LEU A 444 4.28 34.05 -1.18
N PHE A 445 5.33 33.52 -1.81
CA PHE A 445 6.58 34.22 -2.07
C PHE A 445 6.70 34.69 -3.52
N ASN A 446 6.02 34.04 -4.46
CA ASN A 446 5.91 34.44 -5.86
C ASN A 446 4.65 35.31 -6.08
N ASN A 447 4.63 36.49 -5.46
CA ASN A 447 3.55 37.46 -5.64
C ASN A 447 4.11 38.86 -5.92
N GLN A 448 3.52 39.58 -6.89
CA GLN A 448 4.00 40.89 -7.37
C GLN A 448 4.09 41.96 -6.27
N ALA A 449 3.39 41.76 -5.13
CA ALA A 449 3.42 42.65 -3.99
C ALA A 449 4.71 42.58 -3.15
N LEU A 450 5.45 41.46 -3.21
CA LEU A 450 6.62 41.23 -2.34
C LEU A 450 7.97 41.38 -3.05
N GLY A 451 7.99 41.62 -4.37
CA GLY A 451 9.19 41.97 -5.13
C GLY A 451 10.41 41.14 -4.74
N VAL A 452 10.33 39.82 -4.85
CA VAL A 452 11.47 38.95 -4.56
C VAL A 452 12.34 38.88 -5.81
N GLU A 453 13.46 39.60 -5.82
CA GLU A 453 14.58 39.27 -6.71
C GLU A 453 15.15 37.93 -6.24
N GLN A 454 14.85 36.85 -6.96
CA GLN A 454 15.63 35.62 -6.82
C GLN A 454 17.04 35.94 -7.31
N SER A 455 18.00 36.02 -6.39
CA SER A 455 19.41 36.10 -6.78
C SER A 455 19.78 34.82 -7.52
N ASP A 456 20.21 34.93 -8.79
CA ASP A 456 20.75 33.85 -9.64
C ASP A 456 22.03 33.19 -9.09
N THR A 457 22.39 33.45 -7.84
CA THR A 457 23.62 33.01 -7.18
C THR A 457 23.34 32.05 -6.02
N ALA A 458 22.66 30.94 -6.30
CA ALA A 458 22.81 29.69 -5.55
C ALA A 458 22.00 28.55 -6.17
N ALA A 459 22.38 28.09 -7.37
CA ALA A 459 22.24 26.66 -7.64
C ALA A 459 23.35 25.93 -6.88
N THR A 460 23.26 25.91 -5.55
CA THR A 460 24.04 24.95 -4.77
C THR A 460 23.58 23.57 -5.19
N ASP A 461 24.51 22.79 -5.72
CA ASP A 461 24.34 21.37 -6.00
C ASP A 461 23.48 20.72 -4.91
N LEU A 462 22.47 19.97 -5.34
CA LEU A 462 21.58 19.18 -4.49
C LEU A 462 22.34 18.00 -3.80
N THR A 463 23.66 18.13 -3.62
CA THR A 463 24.56 17.23 -2.90
C THR A 463 24.81 17.70 -1.45
N SER A 464 24.33 18.89 -1.05
CA SER A 464 24.54 19.40 0.32
C SER A 464 23.72 18.71 1.43
N TYR A 465 22.84 17.75 1.12
CA TYR A 465 22.16 16.95 2.15
C TYR A 465 23.04 15.84 2.78
N GLY A 466 24.32 15.72 2.40
CA GLY A 466 25.21 14.62 2.83
C GLY A 466 26.55 15.01 3.48
N ALA A 467 26.83 16.29 3.76
CA ALA A 467 28.13 16.72 4.30
C ALA A 467 28.23 16.70 5.84
N ILE A 468 27.48 15.81 6.51
CA ILE A 468 27.62 15.56 7.95
C ILE A 468 28.24 14.17 8.13
N ASN A 469 29.57 14.15 8.22
CA ASN A 469 30.39 13.09 8.83
C ASN A 469 30.11 11.63 8.35
N ARG A 470 30.13 11.38 7.04
CA ARG A 470 29.99 10.03 6.46
C ARG A 470 31.31 9.54 5.89
N ASP A 471 31.65 8.29 6.20
CA ASP A 471 32.84 7.60 5.68
C ASP A 471 32.57 7.05 4.26
N TRP A 472 32.54 7.97 3.29
CA TRP A 472 32.40 7.66 1.86
C TRP A 472 33.51 6.72 1.37
N ASP A 473 34.70 6.79 1.99
CA ASP A 473 35.84 5.94 1.66
C ASP A 473 35.58 4.48 2.00
N ARG A 474 34.98 4.21 3.16
CA ARG A 474 34.57 2.84 3.54
C ARG A 474 33.54 2.28 2.57
N LEU A 475 32.53 3.06 2.22
CA LEU A 475 31.47 2.61 1.31
C LEU A 475 32.03 2.29 -0.08
N ARG A 476 32.95 3.12 -0.60
CA ARG A 476 33.67 2.83 -1.85
C ARG A 476 34.53 1.58 -1.76
N ARG A 477 35.29 1.41 -0.67
CA ARG A 477 36.13 0.21 -0.48
C ARG A 477 35.28 -1.07 -0.48
N ASP A 478 34.15 -1.06 0.22
CA ASP A 478 33.26 -2.22 0.31
C ASP A 478 32.64 -2.57 -1.05
N LEU A 479 32.28 -1.57 -1.87
CA LEU A 479 31.75 -1.80 -3.23
C LEU A 479 32.84 -2.22 -4.23
N ILE A 480 34.01 -1.58 -4.20
CA ILE A 480 35.15 -1.90 -5.09
C ILE A 480 35.64 -3.34 -4.83
N ALA A 481 35.56 -3.83 -3.59
CA ALA A 481 35.93 -5.19 -3.25
C ALA A 481 35.11 -6.27 -4.00
N LEU A 482 33.94 -5.91 -4.55
CA LEU A 482 33.11 -6.81 -5.35
C LEU A 482 33.50 -6.85 -6.83
N ILE A 483 34.31 -5.90 -7.29
CA ILE A 483 34.76 -5.81 -8.69
C ILE A 483 35.88 -6.85 -8.92
N PRO A 484 35.70 -7.82 -9.84
CA PRO A 484 36.73 -8.82 -10.15
C PRO A 484 38.00 -8.24 -10.76
N SER A 485 39.02 -9.09 -10.90
CA SER A 485 40.29 -8.69 -11.54
C SER A 485 40.09 -8.18 -12.96
N GLN A 486 40.99 -7.31 -13.45
CA GLN A 486 40.93 -6.77 -14.82
C GLN A 486 40.95 -7.88 -15.89
N LYS A 487 41.65 -9.00 -15.63
CA LYS A 487 41.66 -10.18 -16.49
C LYS A 487 40.27 -10.79 -16.58
N THR A 488 39.62 -11.02 -15.42
CA THR A 488 38.25 -11.55 -15.34
C THR A 488 37.25 -10.61 -16.00
N LEU A 489 37.34 -9.30 -15.77
CA LEU A 489 36.47 -8.28 -16.39
C LEU A 489 36.53 -8.33 -17.91
N LYS A 490 37.72 -8.55 -18.49
CA LYS A 490 37.87 -8.70 -19.93
C LYS A 490 37.20 -9.97 -20.46
N ILE A 491 37.40 -11.10 -19.76
CA ILE A 491 36.79 -12.40 -20.12
C ILE A 491 35.26 -12.29 -20.11
N ILE A 492 34.65 -11.75 -19.04
CA ILE A 492 33.18 -11.64 -18.96
C ILE A 492 32.61 -10.65 -19.99
N ALA A 493 33.35 -9.57 -20.31
CA ALA A 493 32.91 -8.57 -21.29
C ALA A 493 32.98 -9.07 -22.74
N GLU A 494 33.84 -10.06 -23.02
CA GLU A 494 33.99 -10.73 -24.31
C GLU A 494 33.09 -11.98 -24.42
N ALA A 495 32.72 -12.60 -23.29
CA ALA A 495 31.87 -13.79 -23.26
C ALA A 495 30.44 -13.54 -23.77
N SER A 496 29.90 -12.34 -23.56
CA SER A 496 28.57 -11.95 -24.02
C SER A 496 28.58 -10.50 -24.48
N SER A 497 27.84 -10.22 -25.55
CA SER A 497 27.65 -8.86 -26.08
C SER A 497 26.25 -8.30 -25.78
N SER A 498 25.37 -9.10 -25.16
CA SER A 498 23.99 -8.72 -24.82
C SER A 498 23.92 -7.59 -23.78
N TRP A 499 24.88 -7.51 -22.85
CA TRP A 499 24.92 -6.44 -21.85
C TRP A 499 25.10 -5.08 -22.51
N TRP A 500 25.82 -5.02 -23.63
CA TRP A 500 26.05 -3.79 -24.38
C TRP A 500 24.77 -3.32 -25.07
N LEU A 501 23.94 -4.25 -25.56
CA LEU A 501 22.60 -3.92 -26.05
C LEU A 501 21.78 -3.26 -24.94
N MET A 502 21.74 -3.85 -23.74
CA MET A 502 21.03 -3.25 -22.60
C MET A 502 21.59 -1.87 -22.23
N ARG A 503 22.90 -1.66 -22.38
CA ARG A 503 23.52 -0.35 -22.14
C ARG A 503 23.04 0.70 -23.12
N VAL A 504 23.07 0.39 -24.41
CA VAL A 504 22.62 1.31 -25.47
C VAL A 504 21.13 1.59 -25.32
N GLN A 505 20.32 0.56 -25.04
CA GLN A 505 18.86 0.73 -24.96
C GLN A 505 18.43 1.54 -23.75
N PHE A 506 18.89 1.22 -22.55
CA PHE A 506 18.40 1.85 -21.32
C PHE A 506 19.08 3.19 -20.99
N PHE A 507 20.29 3.43 -21.50
CA PHE A 507 21.11 4.59 -21.11
C PHE A 507 21.65 5.40 -22.27
N GLU A 508 21.39 5.00 -23.53
CA GLU A 508 21.92 5.64 -24.74
C GLU A 508 23.45 5.79 -24.71
N ASP A 509 24.11 4.84 -24.04
CA ASP A 509 25.55 4.80 -23.83
C ASP A 509 26.18 3.77 -24.76
N TYR A 510 26.95 4.26 -25.73
CA TYR A 510 27.59 3.46 -26.78
C TYR A 510 28.99 2.97 -26.40
N ASP A 511 29.46 3.21 -25.18
CA ASP A 511 30.76 2.74 -24.72
C ASP A 511 30.83 1.20 -24.77
N GLN A 512 31.80 0.69 -25.52
CA GLN A 512 32.03 -0.74 -25.69
C GLN A 512 32.81 -1.37 -24.54
N SER A 513 33.40 -0.56 -23.66
CA SER A 513 34.10 -1.01 -22.46
C SER A 513 33.11 -1.34 -21.34
N LEU A 514 33.38 -2.40 -20.57
CA LEU A 514 32.47 -2.79 -19.48
C LEU A 514 32.45 -1.74 -18.36
N LEU A 515 33.60 -1.14 -18.04
CA LEU A 515 33.70 -0.07 -17.07
C LEU A 515 34.06 1.22 -17.80
N SER A 516 33.18 2.21 -17.77
CA SER A 516 33.41 3.54 -18.36
C SER A 516 34.50 4.35 -17.65
N SER A 517 35.00 3.86 -16.52
CA SER A 517 36.07 4.48 -15.73
C SER A 517 37.02 3.41 -15.18
N SER A 518 38.31 3.73 -15.08
CA SER A 518 39.28 2.83 -14.47
C SER A 518 38.99 2.63 -12.98
N VAL A 519 39.46 1.51 -12.41
CA VAL A 519 39.31 1.23 -10.97
C VAL A 519 39.94 2.33 -10.10
N GLU A 520 41.01 2.96 -10.57
CA GLU A 520 41.65 4.11 -9.91
C GLU A 520 40.74 5.35 -9.86
N THR A 521 40.03 5.64 -10.96
CA THR A 521 39.04 6.74 -11.01
C THR A 521 37.82 6.44 -10.14
N LEU A 522 37.43 5.17 -10.00
CA LEU A 522 36.31 4.77 -9.13
C LEU A 522 36.60 5.00 -7.64
N GLN A 523 37.87 4.98 -7.21
CA GLN A 523 38.25 5.25 -5.82
C GLN A 523 37.94 6.68 -5.37
N THR A 524 37.90 7.65 -6.29
CA THR A 524 37.62 9.07 -6.00
C THR A 524 36.21 9.50 -6.40
N SER A 525 35.49 8.66 -7.14
CA SER A 525 34.15 8.94 -7.68
C SER A 525 33.03 8.91 -6.63
N HIS A 526 31.84 9.40 -6.98
CA HIS A 526 30.64 9.27 -6.15
C HIS A 526 30.25 7.78 -6.00
N PRO A 527 29.81 7.29 -4.82
CA PRO A 527 29.57 5.86 -4.66
C PRO A 527 28.46 5.27 -5.54
N ALA A 528 27.51 6.08 -5.99
CA ALA A 528 26.54 5.63 -7.00
C ALA A 528 27.21 5.22 -8.33
N VAL A 529 28.31 5.88 -8.73
CA VAL A 529 29.11 5.49 -9.91
C VAL A 529 29.71 4.10 -9.70
N VAL A 530 30.25 3.84 -8.50
CA VAL A 530 30.82 2.53 -8.13
C VAL A 530 29.72 1.46 -8.08
N GLY A 531 28.56 1.78 -7.49
CA GLY A 531 27.41 0.88 -7.46
C GLY A 531 26.92 0.51 -8.87
N LYS A 532 26.84 1.47 -9.78
CA LYS A 532 26.50 1.24 -11.20
C LYS A 532 27.50 0.27 -11.87
N ALA A 533 28.79 0.47 -11.65
CA ALA A 533 29.83 -0.42 -12.16
C ALA A 533 29.67 -1.86 -11.63
N VAL A 534 29.42 -2.03 -10.33
CA VAL A 534 29.17 -3.34 -9.70
C VAL A 534 27.93 -4.03 -10.30
N LEU A 535 26.85 -3.29 -10.57
CA LEU A 535 25.65 -3.85 -11.19
C LEU A 535 25.86 -4.24 -12.66
N TRP A 536 26.70 -3.53 -13.42
CA TRP A 536 27.09 -3.97 -14.76
C TRP A 536 27.87 -5.27 -14.75
N VAL A 537 28.78 -5.44 -13.79
CA VAL A 537 29.49 -6.72 -13.59
C VAL A 537 28.49 -7.83 -13.27
N ALA A 538 27.54 -7.58 -12.37
CA ALA A 538 26.49 -8.54 -12.04
C ALA A 538 25.64 -8.92 -13.27
N LEU A 539 25.30 -7.96 -14.13
CA LEU A 539 24.54 -8.21 -15.35
C LEU A 539 25.33 -9.07 -16.34
N CYS A 540 26.61 -8.79 -16.55
CA CYS A 540 27.47 -9.61 -17.41
C CYS A 540 27.60 -11.04 -16.90
N LEU A 541 27.75 -11.22 -15.58
CA LEU A 541 27.81 -12.54 -14.95
C LEU A 541 26.50 -13.32 -15.10
N GLN A 542 25.35 -12.64 -15.04
CA GLN A 542 24.03 -13.25 -15.26
C GLN A 542 23.80 -13.64 -16.74
N GLN A 543 24.47 -12.96 -17.67
CA GLN A 543 24.34 -13.15 -19.12
C GLN A 543 25.45 -14.02 -19.74
N LEU A 544 26.18 -14.79 -18.92
CA LEU A 544 27.20 -15.70 -19.42
C LEU A 544 26.54 -16.84 -20.23
N PRO A 545 27.10 -17.19 -21.40
CA PRO A 545 26.63 -18.36 -22.17
C PRO A 545 26.75 -19.66 -21.38
N SER A 546 25.87 -20.62 -21.64
CA SER A 546 25.87 -21.94 -21.01
C SER A 546 27.18 -22.72 -21.23
N GLU A 547 27.88 -22.44 -22.33
CA GLU A 547 29.13 -23.12 -22.72
C GLU A 547 30.38 -22.43 -22.14
N CYS A 548 30.22 -21.36 -21.37
CA CYS A 548 31.34 -20.60 -20.82
C CYS A 548 32.09 -21.41 -19.74
N ASP A 549 33.41 -21.50 -19.84
CA ASP A 549 34.24 -22.16 -18.81
C ASP A 549 34.34 -21.27 -17.56
N VAL A 550 33.44 -21.50 -16.61
CA VAL A 550 33.39 -20.81 -15.31
C VAL A 550 34.71 -20.94 -14.53
N SER A 551 35.47 -22.02 -14.75
CA SER A 551 36.75 -22.27 -14.08
C SER A 551 37.81 -21.24 -14.47
N SER A 552 37.72 -20.69 -15.69
CA SER A 552 38.66 -19.70 -16.22
C SER A 552 38.53 -18.30 -15.60
N LEU A 553 37.43 -18.04 -14.88
CA LEU A 553 37.11 -16.72 -14.33
C LEU A 553 37.87 -16.41 -13.02
N GLU A 554 38.50 -17.41 -12.39
CA GLU A 554 39.28 -17.28 -11.14
C GLU A 554 38.51 -16.56 -10.02
N LEU A 555 37.17 -16.72 -9.98
CA LEU A 555 36.31 -16.09 -8.98
C LEU A 555 36.40 -16.80 -7.62
N SER A 556 36.25 -16.04 -6.53
CA SER A 556 36.26 -16.55 -5.15
C SER A 556 35.04 -17.41 -4.80
N CYS A 557 33.96 -17.26 -5.56
CA CYS A 557 32.71 -18.00 -5.43
C CYS A 557 32.05 -18.19 -6.80
N PRO A 558 31.04 -19.07 -6.92
CA PRO A 558 30.32 -19.25 -8.18
C PRO A 558 29.68 -17.94 -8.68
N PRO A 559 29.56 -17.74 -10.01
CA PRO A 559 29.05 -16.49 -10.58
C PRO A 559 27.71 -16.00 -10.00
N TRP A 560 26.75 -16.90 -9.79
CA TRP A 560 25.42 -16.54 -9.26
C TRP A 560 25.47 -16.06 -7.80
N VAL A 561 26.38 -16.59 -6.98
CA VAL A 561 26.59 -16.13 -5.59
C VAL A 561 27.16 -14.72 -5.58
N LEU A 562 28.11 -14.45 -6.48
CA LEU A 562 28.68 -13.10 -6.63
C LEU A 562 27.62 -12.10 -7.11
N VAL A 563 26.76 -12.49 -8.07
CA VAL A 563 25.64 -11.66 -8.53
C VAL A 563 24.70 -11.29 -7.37
N GLU A 564 24.33 -12.26 -6.53
CA GLU A 564 23.47 -12.02 -5.36
C GLU A 564 24.11 -11.08 -4.34
N GLU A 565 25.41 -11.26 -4.05
CA GLU A 565 26.16 -10.37 -3.15
C GLU A 565 26.26 -8.95 -3.72
N CYS A 566 26.55 -8.81 -5.03
CA CYS A 566 26.57 -7.53 -5.73
C CYS A 566 25.23 -6.78 -5.61
N ILE A 567 24.12 -7.46 -5.92
CA ILE A 567 22.78 -6.87 -5.82
C ILE A 567 22.47 -6.49 -4.36
N THR A 568 22.75 -7.37 -3.40
CA THR A 568 22.48 -7.13 -1.98
C THR A 568 23.26 -5.94 -1.44
N ARG A 569 24.55 -5.84 -1.77
CA ARG A 569 25.42 -4.75 -1.31
C ARG A 569 25.05 -3.42 -1.94
N VAL A 570 24.81 -3.38 -3.25
CA VAL A 570 24.38 -2.13 -3.91
C VAL A 570 22.99 -1.71 -3.42
N SER A 571 22.06 -2.66 -3.23
CA SER A 571 20.72 -2.37 -2.71
C SER A 571 20.78 -1.74 -1.31
N THR A 572 21.61 -2.28 -0.42
CA THR A 572 21.75 -1.81 0.97
C THR A 572 22.57 -0.54 1.13
N LEU A 573 23.68 -0.41 0.39
CA LEU A 573 24.64 0.70 0.53
C LEU A 573 24.35 1.90 -0.39
N VAL A 574 23.71 1.68 -1.54
CA VAL A 574 23.43 2.74 -2.52
C VAL A 574 21.92 2.96 -2.65
N CYS A 575 21.17 1.97 -3.12
CA CYS A 575 19.76 2.16 -3.51
C CYS A 575 18.83 2.49 -2.32
N SER A 576 19.15 2.01 -1.11
CA SER A 576 18.38 2.27 0.12
C SER A 576 18.69 3.62 0.76
N ASP A 577 19.76 4.30 0.36
CA ASP A 577 20.18 5.57 0.95
C ASP A 577 19.81 6.74 0.05
N ASP A 578 18.79 7.51 0.46
CA ASP A 578 18.26 8.64 -0.29
C ASP A 578 19.34 9.67 -0.65
N SER A 579 20.36 9.85 0.21
CA SER A 579 21.44 10.81 -0.06
C SER A 579 22.40 10.37 -1.18
N VAL A 580 22.53 9.05 -1.41
CA VAL A 580 23.42 8.48 -2.42
C VAL A 580 22.67 8.27 -3.73
N VAL A 581 21.42 7.83 -3.65
CA VAL A 581 20.62 7.47 -4.82
C VAL A 581 19.99 8.69 -5.50
N SER A 582 19.91 9.86 -4.83
CA SER A 582 19.36 11.11 -5.39
C SER A 582 20.26 11.80 -6.45
N CYS A 583 20.81 11.03 -7.37
CA CYS A 583 21.53 11.50 -8.56
C CYS A 583 21.19 10.63 -9.78
N ILE A 584 21.63 11.03 -10.99
CA ILE A 584 21.37 10.24 -12.21
C ILE A 584 21.93 8.83 -12.07
N GLU A 585 23.17 8.69 -11.63
CA GLU A 585 23.83 7.39 -11.46
C GLU A 585 23.10 6.51 -10.45
N GLY A 586 22.54 7.11 -9.39
CA GLY A 586 21.73 6.40 -8.40
C GLY A 586 20.40 5.89 -8.96
N LEU A 587 19.73 6.69 -9.78
CA LEU A 587 18.53 6.26 -10.51
C LEU A 587 18.86 5.13 -11.51
N GLU A 588 19.99 5.23 -12.20
CA GLU A 588 20.47 4.16 -13.09
C GLU A 588 20.79 2.87 -12.33
N CYS A 589 21.31 2.95 -11.09
CA CYS A 589 21.44 1.78 -10.22
C CYS A 589 20.09 1.11 -9.94
N LEU A 590 19.04 1.88 -9.65
CA LEU A 590 17.70 1.32 -9.42
C LEU A 590 17.10 0.66 -10.66
N ILE A 591 17.34 1.23 -11.85
CA ILE A 591 16.93 0.64 -13.14
C ILE A 591 17.67 -0.68 -13.38
N LEU A 592 19.00 -0.69 -13.23
CA LEU A 592 19.83 -1.89 -13.38
C LEU A 592 19.46 -2.99 -12.38
N GLN A 593 19.20 -2.61 -11.12
CA GLN A 593 18.72 -3.53 -10.10
C GLN A 593 17.36 -4.13 -10.48
N GLY A 594 16.44 -3.31 -11.00
CA GLY A 594 15.14 -3.80 -11.51
C GLY A 594 15.31 -4.79 -12.66
N LEU A 595 16.23 -4.53 -13.58
CA LEU A 595 16.56 -5.44 -14.68
C LEU A 595 17.12 -6.78 -14.18
N LEU A 596 18.08 -6.75 -13.26
CA LEU A 596 18.66 -7.96 -12.66
C LEU A 596 17.60 -8.81 -11.95
N PHE A 597 16.66 -8.18 -11.23
CA PHE A 597 15.53 -8.86 -10.61
C PHE A 597 14.57 -9.45 -11.65
N SER A 598 14.27 -8.72 -12.72
CA SER A 598 13.46 -9.24 -13.83
C SER A 598 14.09 -10.48 -14.46
N ASN A 599 15.41 -10.45 -14.65
CA ASN A 599 16.15 -11.59 -15.18
C ASN A 599 16.11 -12.79 -14.23
N ASP A 600 16.15 -12.55 -12.92
CA ASP A 600 16.08 -13.61 -11.93
C ASP A 600 14.66 -14.12 -11.66
N GLY A 601 13.63 -13.52 -12.26
CA GLY A 601 12.23 -13.89 -12.03
C GLY A 601 11.68 -13.34 -10.70
N LYS A 602 12.27 -12.26 -10.19
CA LYS A 602 11.82 -11.53 -9.01
C LYS A 602 10.98 -10.31 -9.44
N LEU A 603 9.82 -10.60 -10.05
CA LEU A 603 8.95 -9.60 -10.68
C LEU A 603 8.50 -8.48 -9.72
N ARG A 604 8.13 -8.85 -8.48
CA ARG A 604 7.70 -7.87 -7.47
C ARG A 604 8.87 -6.99 -7.05
N SER A 605 10.03 -7.59 -6.81
CA SER A 605 11.25 -6.84 -6.45
C SER A 605 11.69 -5.90 -7.58
N ALA A 606 11.54 -6.32 -8.84
CA ALA A 606 11.80 -5.48 -10.02
C ALA A 606 10.88 -4.25 -10.03
N TRP A 607 9.56 -4.46 -9.88
CA TRP A 607 8.58 -3.38 -9.82
C TRP A 607 8.83 -2.39 -8.67
N LEU A 608 9.14 -2.88 -7.46
CA LEU A 608 9.44 -2.02 -6.31
C LEU A 608 10.70 -1.17 -6.53
N SER A 609 11.74 -1.72 -7.18
CA SER A 609 12.94 -0.98 -7.54
C SER A 609 12.62 0.17 -8.51
N THR A 610 11.78 -0.10 -9.52
CA THR A 610 11.33 0.91 -10.48
C THR A 610 10.43 1.97 -9.85
N ARG A 611 9.52 1.59 -8.93
CA ARG A 611 8.68 2.53 -8.17
C ARG A 611 9.52 3.52 -7.39
N ARG A 612 10.53 3.02 -6.68
CA ARG A 612 11.47 3.86 -5.94
C ARG A 612 12.22 4.81 -6.88
N ALA A 613 12.61 4.35 -8.07
CA ALA A 613 13.24 5.22 -9.07
C ALA A 613 12.29 6.34 -9.52
N ALA A 614 11.02 6.05 -9.76
CA ALA A 614 10.00 7.03 -10.13
C ALA A 614 9.81 8.09 -9.04
N ASP A 615 9.65 7.68 -7.79
CA ASP A 615 9.44 8.58 -6.65
C ASP A 615 10.66 9.51 -6.45
N ILE A 616 11.87 8.95 -6.51
CA ILE A 616 13.11 9.74 -6.33
C ILE A 616 13.33 10.68 -7.51
N ALA A 617 13.06 10.24 -8.74
CA ALA A 617 13.13 11.10 -9.91
C ALA A 617 12.09 12.24 -9.85
N GLN A 618 10.91 12.00 -9.26
CA GLN A 618 9.94 13.06 -8.99
C GLN A 618 10.47 14.09 -7.98
N VAL A 619 11.08 13.62 -6.88
CA VAL A 619 11.69 14.50 -5.86
C VAL A 619 12.81 15.36 -6.45
N ILE A 620 13.67 14.80 -7.31
CA ILE A 620 14.75 15.54 -7.98
C ILE A 620 14.20 16.49 -9.06
N GLY A 621 12.96 16.27 -9.51
CA GLY A 621 12.28 17.13 -10.48
C GLY A 621 12.41 16.70 -11.95
N PHE A 622 12.76 15.44 -12.24
CA PHE A 622 12.91 14.94 -13.62
C PHE A 622 11.59 14.84 -14.37
N HIS A 623 10.47 14.86 -13.65
CA HIS A 623 9.11 14.88 -14.21
C HIS A 623 8.70 16.24 -14.81
N ARG A 624 9.51 17.29 -14.70
CA ARG A 624 9.18 18.65 -15.13
C ARG A 624 9.54 18.87 -16.61
N ALA A 625 8.71 19.64 -17.32
CA ALA A 625 8.87 19.94 -18.75
C ALA A 625 10.03 20.91 -19.06
N GLU A 626 10.44 21.73 -18.08
CA GLU A 626 11.61 22.62 -18.17
C GLU A 626 12.69 22.13 -17.20
N PRO A 627 13.80 21.56 -17.70
CA PRO A 627 14.95 21.24 -16.85
C PRO A 627 15.56 22.54 -16.30
N ALA A 628 16.09 22.50 -15.07
CA ALA A 628 16.76 23.65 -14.47
C ALA A 628 17.79 24.27 -15.42
N THR A 629 17.66 25.56 -15.71
CA THR A 629 18.43 26.35 -16.69
C THR A 629 19.95 26.35 -16.45
N ASN A 630 20.41 25.88 -15.29
CA ASN A 630 21.80 25.94 -14.85
C ASN A 630 22.63 24.66 -15.13
N LYS A 631 22.09 23.63 -15.81
CA LYS A 631 22.81 22.38 -16.13
C LYS A 631 22.96 22.17 -17.64
N GLY A 632 24.13 21.68 -18.07
CA GLY A 632 24.49 21.52 -19.47
C GLY A 632 23.58 20.57 -20.28
N PRO A 633 23.60 20.67 -21.63
CA PRO A 633 22.67 19.94 -22.52
C PRO A 633 22.74 18.41 -22.37
N ASP A 634 23.94 17.86 -22.16
CA ASP A 634 24.16 16.41 -22.00
C ASP A 634 23.47 15.85 -20.75
N PHE A 635 23.49 16.61 -19.65
CA PHE A 635 22.80 16.23 -18.41
C PHE A 635 21.29 16.17 -18.62
N GLN A 636 20.74 17.17 -19.31
CA GLN A 636 19.31 17.23 -19.60
C GLN A 636 18.88 16.08 -20.50
N HIS A 637 19.66 15.77 -21.53
CA HIS A 637 19.40 14.62 -22.40
C HIS A 637 19.34 13.31 -21.61
N ARG A 638 20.36 13.03 -20.79
CA ARG A 638 20.44 11.81 -19.98
C ARG A 638 19.33 11.72 -18.93
N ALA A 639 18.99 12.83 -18.27
CA ALA A 639 17.87 12.86 -17.31
C ALA A 639 16.52 12.52 -17.97
N ARG A 640 16.27 13.06 -19.16
CA ARG A 640 15.04 12.78 -19.93
C ARG A 640 14.98 11.33 -20.40
N SER A 641 16.10 10.76 -20.84
CA SER A 641 16.18 9.35 -21.23
C SER A 641 15.88 8.43 -20.03
N VAL A 642 16.54 8.67 -18.89
CA VAL A 642 16.31 7.90 -17.65
C VAL A 642 14.85 7.98 -17.19
N TRP A 643 14.24 9.17 -17.22
CA TRP A 643 12.83 9.35 -16.86
C TRP A 643 11.87 8.54 -17.72
N ARG A 644 12.07 8.57 -19.05
CA ARG A 644 11.25 7.78 -19.99
C ARG A 644 11.34 6.29 -19.71
N HIS A 645 12.53 5.77 -19.45
CA HIS A 645 12.73 4.37 -19.12
C HIS A 645 12.03 3.97 -17.82
N ILE A 646 12.13 4.78 -16.77
CA ILE A 646 11.42 4.54 -15.51
C ILE A 646 9.92 4.41 -15.75
N LEU A 647 9.33 5.33 -16.52
CA LEU A 647 7.91 5.30 -16.86
C LEU A 647 7.51 4.03 -17.63
N MET A 648 8.26 3.65 -18.66
CA MET A 648 7.94 2.46 -19.46
C MET A 648 8.02 1.18 -18.63
N ILE A 649 9.09 1.00 -17.86
CA ILE A 649 9.30 -0.18 -17.03
C ILE A 649 8.22 -0.26 -15.95
N ASP A 650 7.85 0.88 -15.36
CA ASP A 650 6.78 0.94 -14.38
C ASP A 650 5.45 0.48 -14.96
N ARG A 651 5.05 1.01 -16.12
CA ARG A 651 3.82 0.61 -16.81
C ARG A 651 3.81 -0.86 -17.17
N HIS A 652 4.93 -1.35 -17.69
CA HIS A 652 5.09 -2.75 -18.07
C HIS A 652 4.86 -3.68 -16.88
N PHE A 653 5.57 -3.48 -15.76
CA PHE A 653 5.39 -4.32 -14.58
C PHE A 653 4.04 -4.12 -13.91
N SER A 654 3.49 -2.91 -13.93
CA SER A 654 2.16 -2.62 -13.38
C SER A 654 1.05 -3.39 -14.09
N LEU A 655 1.16 -3.54 -15.42
CA LEU A 655 0.22 -4.34 -16.22
C LEU A 655 0.29 -5.84 -15.88
N ILE A 656 1.50 -6.38 -15.76
CA ILE A 656 1.69 -7.80 -15.40
C ILE A 656 1.15 -8.08 -13.99
N LEU A 657 1.38 -7.16 -13.06
CA LEU A 657 0.96 -7.27 -11.66
C LEU A 657 -0.51 -6.89 -11.40
N GLY A 658 -1.18 -6.24 -12.36
CA GLY A 658 -2.54 -5.75 -12.18
C GLY A 658 -2.67 -4.58 -11.19
N VAL A 659 -1.64 -3.73 -11.07
CA VAL A 659 -1.60 -2.58 -10.15
C VAL A 659 -1.64 -1.24 -10.89
N ASN A 660 -1.95 -0.16 -10.18
CA ASN A 660 -1.91 1.21 -10.71
C ASN A 660 -0.49 1.63 -11.09
N GLY A 661 -0.31 2.38 -12.19
CA GLY A 661 0.97 3.01 -12.54
C GLY A 661 1.41 4.11 -11.56
N ALA A 662 2.69 4.49 -11.57
CA ALA A 662 3.26 5.47 -10.64
C ALA A 662 2.75 6.89 -10.93
N ILE A 663 2.43 7.16 -12.18
CA ILE A 663 2.14 8.50 -12.70
C ILE A 663 0.89 8.44 -13.57
N SER A 664 0.00 9.43 -13.49
CA SER A 664 -1.17 9.52 -14.38
C SER A 664 -0.78 9.88 -15.81
N ASN A 665 -1.57 9.48 -16.81
CA ASN A 665 -1.36 9.89 -18.20
C ASN A 665 -1.37 11.42 -18.37
N THR A 666 -2.18 12.15 -17.61
CA THR A 666 -2.22 13.61 -17.63
C THR A 666 -0.88 14.26 -17.28
N ALA A 667 -0.13 13.67 -16.35
CA ALA A 667 1.20 14.18 -15.98
C ALA A 667 2.26 13.89 -17.06
N ILE A 668 2.08 12.81 -17.84
CA ILE A 668 2.94 12.49 -19.00
C ILE A 668 2.69 13.50 -20.13
N ASP A 669 1.43 13.84 -20.39
CA ASP A 669 1.05 14.80 -21.44
C ASP A 669 1.62 16.20 -21.18
N LEU A 670 1.64 16.63 -19.91
CA LEU A 670 2.23 17.90 -19.51
C LEU A 670 3.73 17.98 -19.82
N TYR A 671 4.46 16.87 -19.64
CA TYR A 671 5.88 16.76 -19.96
C TYR A 671 6.17 16.80 -21.47
N GLN A 672 5.25 16.31 -22.31
CA GLN A 672 5.43 16.16 -23.76
C GLN A 672 5.04 17.40 -24.59
N SER A 673 4.35 18.37 -23.99
CA SER A 673 3.84 19.56 -24.68
C SER A 673 4.88 20.61 -25.09
N ASN A 674 6.19 20.32 -24.96
CA ASN A 674 7.28 21.29 -25.21
C ASN A 674 7.76 21.28 -26.69
N PRO A 675 7.55 22.36 -27.48
CA PRO A 675 7.72 22.34 -28.96
C PRO A 675 9.17 22.18 -29.47
N ASN A 676 10.18 22.50 -28.66
CA ASN A 676 11.59 22.48 -29.07
C ASN A 676 12.17 21.06 -29.28
N ASP A 677 11.47 20.02 -28.83
CA ASP A 677 11.93 18.61 -28.90
C ASP A 677 11.72 17.95 -30.27
N SER A 678 11.05 18.63 -31.21
CA SER A 678 10.71 18.06 -32.51
C SER A 678 11.80 18.21 -33.59
N GLN A 679 12.86 18.99 -33.36
CA GLN A 679 13.77 19.41 -34.44
C GLN A 679 15.17 18.77 -34.45
N ASN A 680 15.66 18.13 -33.37
CA ASN A 680 17.06 17.68 -33.29
C ASN A 680 17.31 16.25 -32.76
N LEU A 681 16.29 15.40 -32.65
CA LEU A 681 16.48 13.97 -32.31
C LEU A 681 16.38 13.09 -33.56
N PRO A 682 17.19 12.01 -33.69
CA PRO A 682 17.02 11.02 -34.75
C PRO A 682 15.56 10.56 -34.81
N ALA A 683 14.92 10.83 -35.94
CA ALA A 683 13.46 10.90 -36.10
C ALA A 683 12.68 9.58 -35.93
N HIS A 684 13.33 8.49 -35.47
CA HIS A 684 12.69 7.17 -35.42
C HIS A 684 12.63 6.48 -34.04
N ASN A 685 13.46 6.85 -33.04
CA ASN A 685 13.64 5.99 -31.86
C ASN A 685 13.06 6.55 -30.54
N ALA A 686 13.06 7.88 -30.34
CA ALA A 686 12.74 8.48 -29.03
C ALA A 686 11.31 9.03 -28.89
N SER A 687 10.56 9.16 -29.99
CA SER A 687 9.19 9.70 -30.00
C SER A 687 8.10 8.63 -29.86
N THR A 688 8.37 7.38 -30.26
CA THR A 688 7.34 6.35 -30.50
C THR A 688 7.02 5.49 -29.27
N LEU A 689 7.94 5.35 -28.32
CA LEU A 689 7.73 4.56 -27.09
C LEU A 689 6.86 5.27 -26.03
N ASN A 690 6.83 6.60 -26.09
CA ASN A 690 6.01 7.44 -25.22
C ASN A 690 4.49 7.22 -25.42
N PRO A 691 3.99 7.13 -26.66
CA PRO A 691 2.61 6.71 -26.94
C PRO A 691 2.26 5.34 -26.37
N LEU A 692 3.13 4.33 -26.51
CA LEU A 692 2.87 2.99 -25.97
C LEU A 692 2.77 3.01 -24.43
N ALA A 693 3.60 3.82 -23.75
CA ALA A 693 3.51 4.00 -22.30
C ALA A 693 2.17 4.64 -21.86
N ARG A 694 1.61 5.53 -22.69
CA ARG A 694 0.29 6.14 -22.49
C ARG A 694 -0.83 5.12 -22.71
N ILE A 695 -0.79 4.33 -23.80
CA ILE A 695 -1.74 3.23 -24.04
C ILE A 695 -1.71 2.23 -22.89
N ALA A 696 -0.52 1.86 -22.43
CA ALA A 696 -0.33 1.00 -21.26
C ALA A 696 -1.03 1.59 -20.02
N GLY A 697 -0.92 2.90 -19.78
CA GLY A 697 -1.66 3.61 -18.74
C GLY A 697 -3.18 3.51 -18.91
N SER A 698 -3.71 3.70 -20.12
CA SER A 698 -5.14 3.59 -20.41
C SER A 698 -5.67 2.16 -20.19
N ILE A 699 -4.86 1.14 -20.53
CA ILE A 699 -5.17 -0.26 -20.25
C ILE A 699 -5.22 -0.52 -18.75
N ILE A 700 -4.25 0.00 -17.98
CA ILE A 700 -4.24 -0.09 -16.51
C ILE A 700 -5.53 0.53 -15.98
N ASP A 701 -5.84 1.77 -16.33
CA ASP A 701 -7.03 2.49 -15.83
C ASP A 701 -8.31 1.70 -16.14
N ARG A 702 -8.46 1.18 -17.36
CA ARG A 702 -9.58 0.32 -17.76
C ARG A 702 -9.68 -0.95 -16.91
N ASN A 703 -8.56 -1.63 -16.64
CA ASN A 703 -8.54 -2.83 -15.81
C ASN A 703 -8.85 -2.53 -14.33
N GLN A 704 -8.59 -1.31 -13.85
CA GLN A 704 -8.92 -0.89 -12.47
C GLN A 704 -10.40 -0.46 -12.35
N ILE A 705 -11.01 -0.01 -13.44
CA ILE A 705 -12.43 0.39 -13.47
C ILE A 705 -13.36 -0.84 -13.59
N PHE A 706 -12.99 -1.85 -14.37
CA PHE A 706 -13.85 -2.99 -14.68
C PHE A 706 -13.31 -4.31 -14.12
N THR A 707 -14.12 -5.01 -13.32
CA THR A 707 -13.81 -6.35 -12.80
C THR A 707 -14.44 -7.47 -13.63
N GLU A 708 -15.42 -7.16 -14.48
CA GLU A 708 -16.16 -8.10 -15.34
C GLU A 708 -16.38 -7.51 -16.74
N ALA A 709 -16.62 -8.37 -17.72
CA ALA A 709 -16.89 -7.96 -19.11
C ALA A 709 -18.26 -7.27 -19.20
N THR A 710 -18.25 -5.95 -19.40
CA THR A 710 -19.46 -5.13 -19.59
C THR A 710 -19.46 -4.43 -20.95
N PRO A 711 -20.61 -4.01 -21.50
CA PRO A 711 -20.64 -3.22 -22.72
C PRO A 711 -19.79 -1.94 -22.65
N ALA A 712 -19.72 -1.30 -21.48
CA ALA A 712 -18.85 -0.15 -21.24
C ALA A 712 -17.36 -0.49 -21.33
N MET A 713 -16.95 -1.67 -20.82
CA MET A 713 -15.59 -2.19 -20.96
C MET A 713 -15.25 -2.47 -22.42
N VAL A 714 -16.17 -3.01 -23.21
CA VAL A 714 -15.97 -3.24 -24.65
C VAL A 714 -15.77 -1.92 -25.38
N GLN A 715 -16.63 -0.93 -25.11
CA GLN A 715 -16.50 0.39 -25.73
C GLN A 715 -15.16 1.05 -25.40
N MET A 716 -14.72 1.00 -24.14
CA MET A 716 -13.41 1.52 -23.74
C MET A 716 -12.27 0.73 -24.38
N THR A 717 -12.41 -0.59 -24.50
CA THR A 717 -11.46 -1.45 -25.23
C THR A 717 -11.33 -1.01 -26.68
N HIS A 718 -12.42 -0.78 -27.40
CA HIS A 718 -12.40 -0.34 -28.80
C HIS A 718 -11.78 1.05 -28.97
N VAL A 719 -11.98 1.97 -28.02
CA VAL A 719 -11.34 3.30 -28.06
C VAL A 719 -9.82 3.18 -27.91
N ILE A 720 -9.37 2.38 -26.94
CA ILE A 720 -7.93 2.15 -26.71
C ILE A 720 -7.32 1.40 -27.90
N ASP A 721 -8.04 0.43 -28.47
CA ASP A 721 -7.62 -0.35 -29.63
C ASP A 721 -7.47 0.53 -30.86
N ALA A 722 -8.42 1.44 -31.13
CA ALA A 722 -8.31 2.41 -32.21
C ALA A 722 -7.11 3.36 -32.02
N GLU A 723 -6.82 3.80 -30.78
CA GLU A 723 -5.63 4.60 -30.47
C GLU A 723 -4.35 3.78 -30.71
N LEU A 724 -4.31 2.51 -30.30
CA LEU A 724 -3.17 1.62 -30.50
C LEU A 724 -2.93 1.31 -31.98
N GLN A 725 -3.98 1.00 -32.75
CA GLN A 725 -3.92 0.73 -34.18
C GLN A 725 -3.54 1.95 -35.03
N SER A 726 -3.63 3.17 -34.47
CA SER A 726 -3.10 4.36 -35.13
C SER A 726 -1.57 4.31 -35.30
N PHE A 727 -0.89 3.47 -34.50
CA PHE A 727 0.54 3.23 -34.62
C PHE A 727 0.81 2.00 -35.48
N THR A 728 1.72 2.13 -36.44
CA THR A 728 2.15 0.99 -37.26
C THR A 728 3.44 0.40 -36.71
N PRO A 729 3.48 -0.90 -36.35
CA PRO A 729 4.73 -1.55 -35.93
C PRO A 729 5.73 -1.59 -37.10
N PRO A 730 7.04 -1.34 -36.86
CA PRO A 730 8.07 -1.41 -37.90
C PRO A 730 8.10 -2.82 -38.51
N PRO A 731 8.39 -3.03 -39.80
CA PRO A 731 8.34 -4.36 -40.42
C PRO A 731 9.29 -5.34 -39.73
N LEU A 732 8.91 -6.63 -39.68
CA LEU A 732 9.78 -7.66 -39.11
C LEU A 732 11.01 -7.83 -40.01
N MET A 733 12.19 -7.46 -39.52
CA MET A 733 13.44 -7.75 -40.23
C MET A 733 13.65 -9.26 -40.32
N SER A 734 14.12 -9.74 -41.49
CA SER A 734 14.39 -11.17 -41.68
C SER A 734 15.42 -11.67 -40.67
N ALA A 735 15.13 -12.79 -40.01
CA ALA A 735 15.94 -13.41 -38.97
C ALA A 735 17.32 -13.90 -39.46
N ASP A 736 17.53 -13.96 -40.77
CA ASP A 736 18.71 -14.59 -41.37
C ASP A 736 19.96 -13.68 -41.39
N ASN A 737 19.85 -12.39 -41.05
CA ASN A 737 20.94 -11.40 -41.15
C ASN A 737 21.13 -10.57 -39.86
N ILE A 738 21.30 -11.22 -38.71
CA ILE A 738 21.59 -10.52 -37.45
C ILE A 738 23.09 -10.14 -37.40
N PRO A 739 23.46 -8.85 -37.31
CA PRO A 739 24.86 -8.44 -37.24
C PRO A 739 25.51 -8.94 -35.92
N PRO A 740 26.69 -9.58 -35.96
CA PRO A 740 27.32 -10.11 -34.76
C PRO A 740 27.97 -9.02 -33.88
N GLY A 741 28.12 -9.30 -32.58
CA GLY A 741 28.91 -8.46 -31.65
C GLY A 741 28.24 -7.14 -31.23
N LYS A 742 29.06 -6.14 -30.87
CA LYS A 742 28.64 -4.81 -30.38
C LYS A 742 28.48 -3.82 -31.54
N SER A 743 27.38 -3.91 -32.28
CA SER A 743 27.11 -3.08 -33.47
C SER A 743 25.83 -2.26 -33.32
N ILE A 744 25.81 -1.07 -33.93
CA ILE A 744 24.65 -0.16 -33.90
C ILE A 744 23.47 -0.80 -34.64
N GLU A 745 23.75 -1.53 -35.71
CA GLU A 745 22.76 -2.23 -36.52
C GLU A 745 22.04 -3.32 -35.70
N ARG A 746 22.77 -4.09 -34.90
CA ARG A 746 22.18 -5.08 -33.98
C ARG A 746 21.35 -4.40 -32.89
N SER A 747 21.81 -3.27 -32.37
CA SER A 747 21.07 -2.47 -31.38
C SER A 747 19.74 -1.95 -31.94
N ASN A 748 19.74 -1.45 -33.18
CA ASN A 748 18.51 -1.00 -33.85
C ASN A 748 17.54 -2.18 -34.07
N CYS A 749 18.04 -3.33 -34.52
CA CYS A 749 17.21 -4.54 -34.67
C CYS A 749 16.59 -4.97 -33.33
N PHE A 750 17.37 -4.95 -32.24
CA PHE A 750 16.88 -5.25 -30.90
C PHE A 750 15.76 -4.29 -30.47
N LEU A 751 15.94 -2.98 -30.69
CA LEU A 751 14.94 -1.96 -30.37
C LEU A 751 13.64 -2.16 -31.16
N GLU A 752 13.73 -2.41 -32.46
CA GLU A 752 12.55 -2.65 -33.32
C GLU A 752 11.77 -3.88 -32.87
N LEU A 753 12.48 -4.98 -32.54
CA LEU A 753 11.86 -6.20 -32.00
C LEU A 753 11.22 -5.95 -30.65
N HIS A 754 11.87 -5.19 -29.76
CA HIS A 754 11.33 -4.85 -28.45
C HIS A 754 10.08 -3.98 -28.56
N TYR A 755 10.08 -2.99 -29.46
CA TYR A 755 8.90 -2.17 -29.75
C TYR A 755 7.74 -3.02 -30.27
N ARG A 756 7.99 -3.87 -31.27
CA ARG A 756 6.96 -4.78 -31.82
C ARG A 756 6.41 -5.70 -30.74
N LEU A 757 7.30 -6.28 -29.93
CA LEU A 757 6.90 -7.14 -28.82
C LEU A 757 5.96 -6.39 -27.87
N TRP A 758 6.33 -5.19 -27.44
CA TRP A 758 5.51 -4.42 -26.51
C TRP A 758 4.17 -4.00 -27.12
N TYR A 759 4.15 -3.57 -28.39
CA TYR A 759 2.92 -3.27 -29.13
C TYR A 759 1.93 -4.44 -29.10
N TYR A 760 2.38 -5.64 -29.50
CA TYR A 760 1.50 -6.81 -29.53
C TYR A 760 1.16 -7.32 -28.12
N GLN A 761 2.06 -7.18 -27.13
CA GLN A 761 1.73 -7.47 -25.73
C GLN A 761 0.60 -6.58 -25.20
N LEU A 762 0.61 -5.28 -25.53
CA LEU A 762 -0.49 -4.38 -25.16
C LEU A 762 -1.80 -4.79 -25.85
N MET A 763 -1.77 -5.21 -27.11
CA MET A 763 -2.96 -5.77 -27.78
C MET A 763 -3.47 -7.04 -27.10
N VAL A 764 -2.58 -7.97 -26.75
CA VAL A 764 -2.94 -9.19 -26.02
C VAL A 764 -3.61 -8.82 -24.69
N TRP A 765 -2.98 -7.98 -23.86
CA TRP A 765 -3.56 -7.56 -22.57
C TRP A 765 -4.83 -6.71 -22.71
N LEU A 766 -4.99 -6.01 -23.84
CA LEU A 766 -6.20 -5.27 -24.14
C LEU A 766 -7.39 -6.21 -24.35
N HIS A 767 -7.25 -7.24 -25.18
CA HIS A 767 -8.36 -8.12 -25.58
C HIS A 767 -8.49 -9.41 -24.76
N LEU A 768 -7.45 -9.84 -24.03
CA LEU A 768 -7.44 -11.10 -23.27
C LEU A 768 -8.63 -11.25 -22.30
N PRO A 769 -9.07 -10.23 -21.53
CA PRO A 769 -10.24 -10.38 -20.65
C PRO A 769 -11.54 -10.67 -21.40
N LEU A 770 -11.64 -10.27 -22.67
CA LEU A 770 -12.84 -10.47 -23.52
C LEU A 770 -12.76 -11.75 -24.35
N LEU A 771 -11.59 -12.41 -24.43
CA LEU A 771 -11.37 -13.66 -25.16
C LEU A 771 -12.30 -14.79 -24.70
N LEU A 772 -12.58 -14.88 -23.41
CA LEU A 772 -13.44 -15.94 -22.85
C LEU A 772 -14.93 -15.61 -22.97
N ALA A 773 -15.28 -14.33 -23.13
CA ALA A 773 -16.67 -13.86 -23.26
C ALA A 773 -17.27 -14.12 -24.64
N SER A 774 -16.45 -14.28 -25.68
CA SER A 774 -16.92 -14.64 -27.04
C SER A 774 -17.60 -16.00 -27.12
N GLY A 775 -17.44 -16.85 -26.09
CA GLY A 775 -18.04 -18.19 -26.07
C GLY A 775 -19.53 -18.17 -25.73
N THR A 776 -19.98 -17.04 -25.21
CA THR A 776 -21.36 -16.80 -24.78
C THR A 776 -22.10 -15.83 -25.70
N ASP A 777 -21.38 -14.97 -26.44
CA ASP A 777 -21.96 -13.97 -27.33
C ASP A 777 -21.01 -13.66 -28.52
N ASN A 778 -21.55 -13.68 -29.74
CA ASN A 778 -20.83 -13.40 -30.98
C ASN A 778 -20.32 -11.95 -31.07
N SER A 779 -20.83 -11.03 -30.23
CA SER A 779 -20.40 -9.63 -30.19
C SER A 779 -18.92 -9.45 -29.83
N TYR A 780 -18.30 -10.44 -29.19
CA TYR A 780 -16.89 -10.40 -28.78
C TYR A 780 -15.91 -11.07 -29.77
N GLU A 781 -16.39 -11.60 -30.90
CA GLU A 781 -15.58 -12.36 -31.87
C GLU A 781 -14.39 -11.55 -32.45
N TYR A 782 -14.57 -10.24 -32.63
CA TYR A 782 -13.49 -9.34 -33.01
C TYR A 782 -12.33 -9.37 -32.01
N ASN A 783 -12.63 -9.24 -30.72
CA ASN A 783 -11.64 -9.23 -29.65
C ASN A 783 -10.88 -10.56 -29.59
N ARG A 784 -11.57 -11.68 -29.79
CA ARG A 784 -10.98 -13.01 -29.87
C ARG A 784 -9.96 -13.11 -31.01
N LYS A 785 -10.35 -12.77 -32.24
CA LYS A 785 -9.45 -12.83 -33.41
C LYS A 785 -8.23 -11.92 -33.26
N THR A 786 -8.46 -10.69 -32.82
CA THR A 786 -7.38 -9.72 -32.59
C THR A 786 -6.42 -10.19 -31.51
N CYS A 787 -6.92 -10.76 -30.40
CA CYS A 787 -6.10 -11.32 -29.34
C CYS A 787 -5.21 -12.47 -29.84
N LEU A 788 -5.78 -13.43 -30.58
CA LEU A 788 -5.04 -14.59 -31.09
C LEU A 788 -3.97 -14.18 -32.12
N GLN A 789 -4.31 -13.27 -33.03
CA GLN A 789 -3.35 -12.73 -33.99
C GLN A 789 -2.20 -12.01 -33.28
N ALA A 790 -2.50 -11.19 -32.26
CA ALA A 790 -1.47 -10.53 -31.45
C ALA A 790 -0.60 -11.53 -30.68
N CYS A 791 -1.17 -12.62 -30.17
CA CYS A 791 -0.40 -13.69 -29.51
C CYS A 791 0.64 -14.31 -30.44
N ARG A 792 0.27 -14.63 -31.68
CA ARG A 792 1.18 -15.20 -32.71
C ARG A 792 2.34 -14.25 -33.00
N HIS A 793 2.05 -12.96 -33.23
CA HIS A 793 3.09 -11.96 -33.47
C HIS A 793 3.99 -11.72 -32.24
N CYS A 794 3.43 -11.76 -31.04
CA CYS A 794 4.20 -11.64 -29.80
C CYS A 794 5.21 -12.80 -29.63
N ILE A 795 4.78 -14.03 -29.92
CA ILE A 795 5.66 -15.22 -29.92
C ILE A 795 6.77 -15.11 -30.97
N ASP A 796 6.45 -14.66 -32.18
CA ASP A 796 7.45 -14.45 -33.23
C ASP A 796 8.49 -13.39 -32.85
N CYS A 797 8.06 -12.29 -32.22
CA CYS A 797 8.98 -11.27 -31.72
C CYS A 797 9.87 -11.82 -30.60
N TYR A 798 9.30 -12.60 -29.68
CA TYR A 798 10.04 -13.24 -28.60
C TYR A 798 11.17 -14.16 -29.11
N VAL A 799 10.86 -15.05 -30.06
CA VAL A 799 11.86 -15.98 -30.63
C VAL A 799 12.98 -15.22 -31.34
N ASN A 800 12.64 -14.20 -32.14
CA ASN A 800 13.63 -13.40 -32.84
C ASN A 800 14.46 -12.54 -31.89
N LEU A 801 13.88 -12.00 -30.82
CA LEU A 801 14.62 -11.25 -29.80
C LEU A 801 15.71 -12.11 -29.17
N ARG A 802 15.39 -13.38 -28.84
CA ARG A 802 16.37 -14.33 -28.30
C ARG A 802 17.53 -14.59 -29.26
N ARG A 803 17.24 -14.76 -30.55
CA ARG A 803 18.28 -14.91 -31.59
C ARG A 803 19.17 -13.67 -31.66
N THR A 804 18.59 -12.48 -31.64
CA THR A 804 19.33 -11.20 -31.64
C THR A 804 20.24 -11.07 -30.42
N THR A 805 19.88 -11.67 -29.29
CA THR A 805 20.71 -11.67 -28.08
C THR A 805 21.65 -12.86 -27.95
N GLU A 806 21.83 -13.67 -29.01
CA GLU A 806 22.66 -14.90 -28.98
C GLU A 806 22.29 -15.83 -27.82
N SER A 807 21.01 -15.84 -27.41
CA SER A 807 20.52 -16.50 -26.19
C SER A 807 21.12 -16.04 -24.85
N GLY A 808 21.95 -14.99 -24.84
CA GLY A 808 22.57 -14.45 -23.62
C GLY A 808 21.68 -13.47 -22.84
N PHE A 809 20.60 -12.94 -23.41
CA PHE A 809 19.59 -12.18 -22.66
C PHE A 809 18.54 -13.16 -22.11
N ASP A 810 18.69 -13.52 -20.83
CA ASP A 810 17.86 -14.50 -20.14
C ASP A 810 16.95 -13.79 -19.13
N SER A 811 15.74 -13.40 -19.58
CA SER A 811 14.75 -12.76 -18.72
C SER A 811 13.64 -13.73 -18.36
N LYS A 812 13.66 -14.25 -17.12
CA LYS A 812 12.61 -15.16 -16.64
C LYS A 812 11.20 -14.55 -16.68
N VAL A 813 11.07 -13.24 -16.47
CA VAL A 813 9.79 -12.54 -16.65
C VAL A 813 9.33 -12.59 -18.12
N LEU A 814 10.26 -12.43 -19.07
CA LEU A 814 9.96 -12.54 -20.49
C LEU A 814 9.57 -13.98 -20.89
N HIS A 815 10.23 -15.00 -20.32
CA HIS A 815 9.87 -16.41 -20.53
C HIS A 815 8.46 -16.70 -20.01
N PHE A 816 8.11 -16.14 -18.85
CA PHE A 816 6.77 -16.22 -18.31
C PHE A 816 5.72 -15.53 -19.21
N GLN A 817 6.03 -14.36 -19.78
CA GLN A 817 5.12 -13.69 -20.72
C GLN A 817 4.92 -14.48 -22.01
N ALA A 818 5.97 -15.09 -22.56
CA ALA A 818 5.86 -15.96 -23.72
C ALA A 818 5.00 -17.20 -23.42
N PHE A 819 5.21 -17.82 -22.25
CA PHE A 819 4.35 -18.89 -21.74
C PHE A 819 2.89 -18.46 -21.60
N ALA A 820 2.61 -17.31 -20.97
CA ALA A 820 1.26 -16.79 -20.79
C ALA A 820 0.56 -16.50 -22.13
N THR A 821 1.32 -16.01 -23.11
CA THR A 821 0.84 -15.76 -24.47
C THR A 821 0.47 -17.06 -25.20
N ALA A 822 1.32 -18.09 -25.10
CA ALA A 822 1.01 -19.42 -25.64
C ALA A 822 -0.19 -20.05 -24.92
N MET A 823 -0.28 -19.89 -23.61
CA MET A 823 -1.40 -20.36 -22.81
C MET A 823 -2.73 -19.74 -23.25
N ALA A 824 -2.75 -18.45 -23.60
CA ALA A 824 -3.95 -17.80 -24.14
C ALA A 824 -4.45 -18.46 -25.44
N ILE A 825 -3.53 -18.88 -26.33
CA ILE A 825 -3.86 -19.65 -27.55
C ILE A 825 -4.43 -21.02 -27.16
N VAL A 826 -3.81 -21.73 -26.22
CA VAL A 826 -4.27 -23.07 -25.79
C VAL A 826 -5.64 -22.99 -25.09
N ILE A 827 -5.89 -21.97 -24.27
CA ILE A 827 -7.17 -21.77 -23.56
C ILE A 827 -8.32 -21.57 -24.55
N ASN A 828 -8.10 -20.87 -25.68
CA ASN A 828 -9.11 -20.71 -26.72
C ASN A 828 -9.65 -22.07 -27.22
N ARG A 829 -8.83 -23.12 -27.21
CA ARG A 829 -9.22 -24.49 -27.59
C ARG A 829 -10.01 -25.22 -26.50
N LEU A 830 -9.73 -24.95 -25.22
CA LEU A 830 -10.36 -25.61 -24.07
C LEU A 830 -11.71 -25.01 -23.69
N GLY A 831 -11.98 -23.78 -24.15
CA GLY A 831 -13.25 -23.09 -23.94
C GLY A 831 -14.42 -23.70 -24.73
N PRO A 832 -15.64 -23.13 -24.59
CA PRO A 832 -16.88 -23.66 -25.20
C PRO A 832 -16.92 -23.61 -26.74
N PHE A 833 -15.84 -23.16 -27.38
CA PHE A 833 -15.73 -22.83 -28.80
C PHE A 833 -15.57 -24.04 -29.73
N GLY A 834 -15.29 -25.22 -29.18
CA GLY A 834 -15.01 -26.42 -29.97
C GLY A 834 -13.70 -26.36 -30.75
N SER A 835 -13.30 -27.50 -31.31
CA SER A 835 -12.02 -27.70 -32.00
C SER A 835 -11.92 -27.11 -33.42
N GLN A 836 -12.89 -26.29 -33.84
CA GLN A 836 -13.05 -25.92 -35.26
C GLN A 836 -12.14 -24.77 -35.76
N ASP A 837 -11.53 -23.97 -34.88
CA ASP A 837 -10.77 -22.75 -35.24
C ASP A 837 -9.26 -22.79 -34.89
N PHE A 838 -8.68 -23.96 -34.62
CA PHE A 838 -7.25 -24.03 -34.30
C PHE A 838 -6.41 -24.14 -35.57
N ASP A 839 -5.69 -23.08 -35.93
CA ASP A 839 -4.96 -23.01 -37.20
C ASP A 839 -3.59 -23.70 -37.10
N GLN A 840 -3.02 -24.07 -38.25
CA GLN A 840 -1.63 -24.58 -38.32
C GLN A 840 -0.64 -23.58 -37.71
N GLU A 841 -0.92 -22.29 -37.82
CA GLU A 841 -0.10 -21.22 -37.23
C GLU A 841 -0.09 -21.27 -35.69
N ASP A 842 -1.18 -21.69 -35.05
CA ASP A 842 -1.26 -21.80 -33.58
C ASP A 842 -0.34 -22.91 -33.06
N TYR A 843 -0.33 -24.07 -33.74
CA TYR A 843 0.61 -25.15 -33.41
C TYR A 843 2.05 -24.70 -33.59
N ILE A 844 2.38 -24.03 -34.70
CA ILE A 844 3.72 -23.52 -34.96
C ILE A 844 4.16 -22.53 -33.86
N ALA A 845 3.25 -21.64 -33.43
CA ALA A 845 3.54 -20.68 -32.38
C ALA A 845 3.79 -21.37 -31.03
N ILE A 846 2.96 -22.35 -30.65
CA ILE A 846 3.13 -23.12 -29.41
C ILE A 846 4.43 -23.92 -29.45
N ASP A 847 4.71 -24.64 -30.53
CA ASP A 847 5.93 -25.44 -30.71
C ASP A 847 7.19 -24.58 -30.58
N ARG A 848 7.16 -23.35 -31.13
CA ARG A 848 8.26 -22.38 -30.99
C ARG A 848 8.50 -22.01 -29.53
N VAL A 849 7.46 -21.76 -28.75
CA VAL A 849 7.60 -21.46 -27.31
C VAL A 849 8.09 -22.69 -26.55
N GLU A 850 7.51 -23.87 -26.81
CA GLU A 850 7.93 -25.12 -26.18
C GLU A 850 9.41 -25.43 -26.42
N ALA A 851 9.88 -25.32 -27.66
CA ALA A 851 11.29 -25.56 -28.00
C ALA A 851 12.24 -24.63 -27.23
N VAL A 852 11.87 -23.36 -27.07
CA VAL A 852 12.66 -22.38 -26.33
C VAL A 852 12.63 -22.67 -24.82
N LEU A 853 11.46 -22.97 -24.25
CA LEU A 853 11.34 -23.31 -22.82
C LEU A 853 12.04 -24.64 -22.50
N GLU A 854 12.04 -25.59 -23.42
CA GLU A 854 12.78 -26.86 -23.31
C GLU A 854 14.28 -26.64 -23.31
N GLN A 855 14.79 -25.81 -24.23
CA GLN A 855 16.20 -25.41 -24.22
C GLN A 855 16.61 -24.80 -22.86
N LEU A 856 15.79 -23.87 -22.33
CA LEU A 856 16.03 -23.23 -21.03
C LEU A 856 15.92 -24.19 -19.84
N SER A 857 15.00 -25.14 -19.90
CA SER A 857 14.82 -26.12 -18.83
C SER A 857 16.02 -27.06 -18.68
N ASN A 858 16.85 -27.15 -19.72
CA ASN A 858 18.05 -27.99 -19.79
C ASN A 858 19.35 -27.22 -19.49
N THR A 859 19.29 -25.93 -19.18
CA THR A 859 20.48 -25.14 -18.78
C THR A 859 20.96 -25.55 -17.39
N VAL A 860 22.17 -25.11 -17.02
CA VAL A 860 22.77 -25.40 -15.71
C VAL A 860 23.13 -24.08 -15.02
N PRO A 861 22.45 -23.68 -13.92
CA PRO A 861 21.27 -24.33 -13.35
C PRO A 861 20.02 -24.17 -14.23
N PRO A 862 19.04 -25.08 -14.16
CA PRO A 862 17.85 -25.02 -15.00
C PRO A 862 16.99 -23.81 -14.66
N ASP A 863 16.46 -23.13 -15.68
CA ASP A 863 15.47 -22.07 -15.48
C ASP A 863 14.16 -22.68 -14.96
N LYS A 864 13.94 -22.52 -13.66
CA LYS A 864 12.75 -23.03 -12.96
C LYS A 864 11.43 -22.45 -13.50
N VAL A 865 11.42 -21.20 -14.00
CA VAL A 865 10.22 -20.59 -14.59
C VAL A 865 9.90 -21.30 -15.90
N ALA A 866 10.91 -21.49 -16.76
CA ALA A 866 10.76 -22.22 -18.00
C ALA A 866 10.39 -23.69 -17.79
N SER A 867 11.02 -24.40 -16.83
CA SER A 867 10.69 -25.79 -16.50
C SER A 867 9.23 -25.95 -16.08
N ARG A 868 8.73 -25.09 -15.18
CA ARG A 868 7.32 -25.11 -14.74
C ARG A 868 6.37 -24.74 -15.88
N GLY A 869 6.68 -23.68 -16.64
CA GLY A 869 5.88 -23.24 -17.77
C GLY A 869 5.76 -24.30 -18.85
N LEU A 870 6.86 -24.97 -19.22
CA LEU A 870 6.89 -26.06 -20.18
C LEU A 870 6.03 -27.24 -19.73
N HIS A 871 6.15 -27.64 -18.47
CA HIS A 871 5.37 -28.74 -17.90
C HIS A 871 3.86 -28.45 -18.01
N VAL A 872 3.44 -27.25 -17.60
CA VAL A 872 2.03 -26.84 -17.68
C VAL A 872 1.55 -26.77 -19.12
N LEU A 873 2.32 -26.16 -20.02
CA LEU A 873 1.94 -26.00 -21.43
C LEU A 873 1.73 -27.36 -22.11
N LYS A 874 2.69 -28.29 -21.97
CA LYS A 874 2.59 -29.65 -22.52
C LYS A 874 1.39 -30.41 -21.93
N THR A 875 1.14 -30.28 -20.63
CA THR A 875 0.02 -30.95 -19.94
C THR A 875 -1.33 -30.46 -20.45
N ILE A 876 -1.53 -29.15 -20.50
CA ILE A 876 -2.79 -28.53 -20.94
C ILE A 876 -3.01 -28.76 -22.44
N MET A 877 -1.95 -28.72 -23.25
CA MET A 877 -2.04 -29.03 -24.68
C MET A 877 -2.42 -30.50 -24.93
N ALA A 878 -1.85 -31.44 -24.19
CA ALA A 878 -2.24 -32.86 -24.26
C ALA A 878 -3.74 -33.06 -23.94
N ILE A 879 -4.24 -32.36 -22.91
CA ILE A 879 -5.67 -32.34 -22.58
C ILE A 879 -6.50 -31.75 -23.73
N GLY A 880 -6.05 -30.65 -24.34
CA GLY A 880 -6.72 -29.99 -25.47
C GLY A 880 -6.74 -30.82 -26.76
N ILE A 881 -5.79 -31.73 -26.95
CA ILE A 881 -5.75 -32.68 -28.08
C ILE A 881 -6.59 -33.94 -27.79
N GLY A 882 -7.07 -34.11 -26.56
CA GLY A 882 -7.89 -35.25 -26.14
C GLY A 882 -7.08 -36.47 -25.71
N THR A 883 -5.78 -36.30 -25.43
CA THR A 883 -4.94 -37.35 -24.84
C THR A 883 -5.27 -37.47 -23.35
N GLU A 884 -5.82 -38.62 -22.93
CA GLU A 884 -6.02 -38.89 -21.51
C GLU A 884 -4.67 -39.19 -20.86
N LEU A 885 -4.29 -38.38 -19.86
CA LEU A 885 -3.11 -38.62 -19.06
C LEU A 885 -3.25 -39.97 -18.34
N PRO A 886 -2.20 -40.81 -18.29
CA PRO A 886 -2.25 -42.05 -17.53
C PRO A 886 -2.45 -41.78 -16.04
N PRO A 887 -3.13 -42.66 -15.28
CA PRO A 887 -3.28 -42.52 -13.84
C PRO A 887 -1.92 -42.78 -13.16
N ASP A 888 -1.08 -41.75 -13.11
CA ASP A 888 0.06 -41.70 -12.19
C ASP A 888 -0.53 -41.51 -10.81
N GLY A 889 -0.29 -42.46 -9.89
CA GLY A 889 -0.86 -42.54 -8.53
C GLY A 889 -0.49 -41.39 -7.57
N SER A 890 -0.50 -40.16 -8.07
CA SER A 890 -0.30 -38.89 -7.39
C SER A 890 -1.65 -38.20 -7.18
N ASP A 891 -1.79 -37.43 -6.10
CA ASP A 891 -3.00 -36.62 -5.80
C ASP A 891 -3.23 -35.45 -6.80
N ALA A 892 -2.44 -35.37 -7.88
CA ALA A 892 -2.46 -34.30 -8.87
C ALA A 892 -3.59 -34.46 -9.91
N ALA A 893 -4.10 -35.68 -10.13
CA ALA A 893 -5.12 -35.96 -11.14
C ALA A 893 -6.26 -36.83 -10.57
N GLN A 894 -7.51 -36.37 -10.69
CA GLN A 894 -8.70 -37.12 -10.27
C GLN A 894 -9.50 -37.64 -11.46
N TYR A 895 -9.77 -38.94 -11.44
CA TYR A 895 -10.52 -39.65 -12.47
C TYR A 895 -11.89 -40.07 -11.94
N ARG A 896 -12.93 -39.90 -12.76
CA ARG A 896 -14.27 -40.42 -12.50
C ARG A 896 -14.68 -41.31 -13.66
N ASN A 897 -15.03 -42.57 -13.38
CA ASN A 897 -15.38 -43.57 -14.40
C ASN A 897 -14.30 -43.77 -15.48
N GLY A 898 -13.02 -43.69 -15.12
CA GLY A 898 -11.89 -43.82 -16.06
C GLY A 898 -11.53 -42.54 -16.83
N ARG A 899 -12.32 -41.46 -16.70
CA ARG A 899 -12.13 -40.20 -17.41
C ARG A 899 -11.54 -39.13 -16.48
N LEU A 900 -10.56 -38.36 -16.97
CA LEU A 900 -9.94 -37.28 -16.19
C LEU A 900 -10.93 -36.13 -15.95
N THR A 901 -11.18 -35.82 -14.67
CA THR A 901 -12.17 -34.80 -14.24
C THR A 901 -11.55 -33.57 -13.59
N ARG A 902 -10.43 -33.72 -12.88
CA ARG A 902 -9.70 -32.62 -12.25
C ARG A 902 -8.20 -32.81 -12.36
N ILE A 903 -7.46 -31.72 -12.56
CA ILE A 903 -6.00 -31.72 -12.57
C ILE A 903 -5.46 -30.51 -11.81
N LYS A 904 -4.39 -30.72 -11.03
CA LYS A 904 -3.66 -29.70 -10.29
C LYS A 904 -2.28 -29.52 -10.91
N PHE A 905 -1.85 -28.27 -11.09
CA PHE A 905 -0.51 -27.94 -11.58
C PHE A 905 -0.02 -26.61 -10.99
N ASP A 906 1.30 -26.43 -10.90
CA ASP A 906 1.90 -25.23 -10.33
C ASP A 906 2.24 -24.21 -11.43
N LEU A 907 1.49 -23.11 -11.50
CA LEU A 907 1.77 -22.00 -12.40
C LEU A 907 2.94 -21.14 -11.87
N PRO A 908 3.88 -20.71 -12.73
CA PRO A 908 4.89 -19.72 -12.34
C PRO A 908 4.21 -18.45 -11.81
N PHE A 909 4.68 -17.89 -10.69
CA PHE A 909 4.15 -16.69 -10.01
C PHE A 909 2.75 -16.78 -9.37
N PHE A 910 1.93 -17.76 -9.75
CA PHE A 910 0.56 -17.92 -9.23
C PHE A 910 0.39 -19.13 -8.28
N GLY A 911 1.40 -19.98 -8.16
CA GLY A 911 1.33 -21.16 -7.30
C GLY A 911 0.44 -22.26 -7.87
N ARG A 912 -0.14 -23.09 -7.00
CA ARG A 912 -0.91 -24.28 -7.42
C ARG A 912 -2.31 -23.88 -7.91
N VAL A 913 -2.65 -24.29 -9.13
CA VAL A 913 -3.93 -24.04 -9.79
C VAL A 913 -4.63 -25.36 -10.12
N GLN A 914 -5.96 -25.34 -10.10
CA GLN A 914 -6.80 -26.50 -10.37
C GLN A 914 -7.75 -26.24 -11.55
N LEU A 915 -7.74 -27.17 -12.51
CA LEU A 915 -8.61 -27.19 -13.68
C LEU A 915 -9.63 -28.33 -13.53
N GLU A 916 -10.91 -28.06 -13.80
CA GLU A 916 -12.02 -29.00 -13.65
C GLU A 916 -12.90 -29.05 -14.91
N ARG A 917 -13.45 -30.21 -15.26
CA ARG A 917 -14.49 -30.31 -16.29
C ARG A 917 -15.85 -29.85 -15.74
N ARG A 918 -16.56 -29.00 -16.49
CA ARG A 918 -17.92 -28.51 -16.18
C ARG A 918 -18.86 -28.69 -17.37
N ALA A 919 -20.15 -28.95 -17.10
CA ALA A 919 -21.21 -29.03 -18.10
C ALA A 919 -22.07 -27.75 -18.11
N PHE A 920 -22.59 -27.34 -19.27
CA PHE A 920 -23.46 -26.14 -19.38
C PHE A 920 -24.73 -26.23 -18.49
N ALA A 921 -25.28 -27.43 -18.28
CA ALA A 921 -26.46 -27.64 -17.45
C ALA A 921 -26.30 -27.20 -15.97
N ASP A 922 -25.08 -27.24 -15.43
CA ASP A 922 -24.82 -26.83 -14.04
C ASP A 922 -24.97 -25.31 -13.81
N GLN A 923 -24.94 -24.50 -14.87
CA GLN A 923 -25.18 -23.05 -14.76
C GLN A 923 -26.67 -22.70 -14.63
N SER A 924 -27.58 -23.58 -15.09
CA SER A 924 -29.04 -23.34 -15.07
C SER A 924 -29.70 -23.50 -13.69
N SER A 925 -28.97 -23.97 -12.68
CA SER A 925 -29.46 -24.09 -11.29
C SER A 925 -29.16 -22.86 -10.41
N LYS A 926 -28.44 -21.86 -10.94
CA LYS A 926 -28.33 -20.54 -10.30
C LYS A 926 -29.39 -19.63 -10.89
N ASN A 927 -30.54 -19.54 -10.21
CA ASN A 927 -31.51 -18.47 -10.44
C ASN A 927 -30.77 -17.13 -10.45
N PHE A 928 -30.66 -16.51 -11.63
CA PHE A 928 -30.31 -15.11 -11.79
C PHE A 928 -31.44 -14.28 -11.18
N THR A 929 -31.36 -13.99 -9.88
CA THR A 929 -32.05 -12.82 -9.32
C THR A 929 -31.30 -11.60 -9.82
N VAL A 930 -31.89 -10.91 -10.79
CA VAL A 930 -31.51 -9.56 -11.20
C VAL A 930 -31.54 -8.66 -9.95
N PRO A 931 -30.42 -8.10 -9.48
CA PRO A 931 -30.46 -6.97 -8.58
C PRO A 931 -30.86 -5.77 -9.44
N GLY A 932 -32.04 -5.21 -9.17
CA GLY A 932 -32.58 -4.07 -9.89
C GLY A 932 -31.59 -2.91 -9.94
N THR A 933 -31.42 -2.37 -11.14
CA THR A 933 -30.78 -1.10 -11.44
C THR A 933 -31.43 0.03 -10.64
N ILE A 934 -30.64 0.75 -9.82
CA ILE A 934 -30.91 2.13 -9.44
C ILE A 934 -29.67 2.98 -9.79
N PRO A 935 -29.81 4.12 -10.49
CA PRO A 935 -28.70 4.82 -11.13
C PRO A 935 -27.99 5.78 -10.18
N GLY A 936 -26.65 5.85 -10.29
CA GLY A 936 -25.87 6.96 -9.75
C GLY A 936 -24.69 6.54 -8.87
N GLN A 937 -23.60 6.07 -9.48
CA GLN A 937 -22.27 6.22 -8.88
C GLN A 937 -21.33 6.93 -9.86
N TYR A 938 -20.71 7.97 -9.33
CA TYR A 938 -20.05 9.07 -10.01
C TYR A 938 -18.65 8.71 -10.51
N TYR A 939 -18.39 9.11 -11.75
CA TYR A 939 -17.08 9.47 -12.29
C TYR A 939 -16.41 10.59 -11.46
N PRO A 940 -15.09 10.58 -11.25
CA PRO A 940 -14.34 11.81 -11.01
C PRO A 940 -14.10 12.50 -12.36
N SER A 941 -14.62 13.72 -12.45
CA SER A 941 -14.46 14.68 -13.54
C SER A 941 -12.99 14.85 -13.99
N SER A 942 -12.69 14.49 -15.24
CA SER A 942 -11.65 15.19 -15.99
C SER A 942 -12.30 16.34 -16.76
N SER A 943 -11.71 17.52 -16.62
CA SER A 943 -12.19 18.74 -17.25
C SER A 943 -11.82 18.73 -18.73
N ARG A 944 -12.82 18.69 -19.62
CA ARG A 944 -12.91 19.15 -21.03
C ARG A 944 -13.34 18.06 -22.01
N MET A 945 -14.64 18.09 -22.35
CA MET A 945 -15.16 17.81 -23.69
C MET A 945 -16.24 18.88 -23.99
N PRO A 946 -16.43 19.30 -25.26
CA PRO A 946 -17.30 20.42 -25.61
C PRO A 946 -18.77 20.04 -25.48
N THR A 947 -19.58 21.01 -25.09
CA THR A 947 -21.05 20.96 -25.08
C THR A 947 -21.60 20.53 -26.44
N MET A 948 -22.31 19.40 -26.50
CA MET A 948 -23.31 19.12 -27.52
C MET A 948 -24.68 19.05 -26.85
N SER A 949 -25.59 19.86 -27.36
CA SER A 949 -26.94 20.09 -26.88
C SER A 949 -27.93 19.37 -27.79
N ASP A 950 -28.46 18.20 -27.40
CA ASP A 950 -29.83 17.78 -27.76
C ASP A 950 -30.29 16.54 -26.96
N PRO A 951 -31.35 16.62 -26.13
CA PRO A 951 -31.87 15.48 -25.37
C PRO A 951 -32.63 14.44 -26.22
N ASP A 952 -33.05 14.78 -27.44
CA ASP A 952 -33.95 13.92 -28.23
C ASP A 952 -33.20 12.85 -29.07
N TYR A 953 -31.88 12.95 -29.22
CA TYR A 953 -31.08 11.99 -30.00
C TYR A 953 -30.77 10.68 -29.23
N VAL A 954 -30.86 10.70 -27.89
CA VAL A 954 -30.53 9.53 -27.04
C VAL A 954 -31.72 8.57 -26.92
N ALA A 955 -32.94 9.04 -27.14
CA ALA A 955 -34.15 8.21 -27.02
C ALA A 955 -34.37 7.28 -28.24
N GLU A 956 -33.92 7.66 -29.44
CA GLU A 956 -34.09 6.84 -30.65
C GLU A 956 -33.12 5.63 -30.71
N GLN A 957 -31.90 5.74 -30.17
CA GLN A 957 -30.96 4.60 -30.17
C GLN A 957 -31.31 3.49 -29.17
N ILE A 958 -32.02 3.80 -28.08
CA ILE A 958 -32.47 2.80 -27.08
C ILE A 958 -33.62 1.95 -27.62
N SER A 959 -34.39 2.47 -28.59
CA SER A 959 -35.49 1.71 -29.20
C SER A 959 -35.04 0.78 -30.34
N GLU A 960 -33.90 1.06 -31.00
CA GLU A 960 -33.36 0.18 -32.06
C GLU A 960 -32.50 -0.97 -31.53
N THR A 961 -31.91 -0.87 -30.33
CA THR A 961 -31.14 -1.97 -29.72
C THR A 961 -32.03 -3.06 -29.09
N ALA A 962 -33.32 -2.80 -28.91
CA ALA A 962 -34.28 -3.75 -28.32
C ALA A 962 -34.86 -4.77 -29.32
N GLN A 963 -34.42 -4.78 -30.59
CA GLN A 963 -34.98 -5.64 -31.64
C GLN A 963 -34.02 -6.67 -32.26
N LEU A 964 -32.81 -6.88 -31.72
CA LEU A 964 -31.84 -7.84 -32.29
C LEU A 964 -31.11 -8.67 -31.22
N VAL A 965 -31.79 -9.59 -30.53
CA VAL A 965 -31.21 -10.87 -30.08
C VAL A 965 -32.31 -11.94 -30.01
N ASP A 966 -32.71 -12.44 -31.17
CA ASP A 966 -33.35 -13.75 -31.30
C ASP A 966 -32.42 -14.58 -32.20
N ASN A 967 -31.34 -15.07 -31.62
CA ASN A 967 -30.42 -16.03 -32.25
C ASN A 967 -29.85 -16.91 -31.13
N SER A 968 -30.63 -17.92 -30.75
CA SER A 968 -30.20 -19.03 -29.91
C SER A 968 -29.00 -19.74 -30.54
N LEU A 969 -27.84 -19.69 -29.89
CA LEU A 969 -26.76 -20.65 -30.14
C LEU A 969 -27.23 -22.04 -29.67
N CYS A 970 -27.49 -22.95 -30.61
CA CYS A 970 -27.72 -24.36 -30.33
C CYS A 970 -26.41 -25.04 -29.91
N PHE A 971 -26.01 -24.92 -28.64
CA PHE A 971 -25.06 -25.84 -28.04
C PHE A 971 -25.80 -27.05 -27.48
N ASP A 972 -25.27 -28.26 -27.69
CA ASP A 972 -25.77 -29.46 -27.04
C ASP A 972 -25.58 -29.31 -25.51
N PRO A 973 -26.65 -29.34 -24.69
CA PRO A 973 -26.58 -29.09 -23.25
C PRO A 973 -25.68 -30.08 -22.48
N ASN A 974 -25.24 -31.16 -23.13
CA ASN A 974 -24.27 -32.13 -22.61
C ASN A 974 -22.79 -31.82 -22.94
N THR A 975 -22.49 -30.67 -23.58
CA THR A 975 -21.12 -30.32 -23.94
C THR A 975 -20.33 -29.91 -22.68
N GLU A 976 -19.38 -30.77 -22.29
CA GLU A 976 -18.45 -30.51 -21.18
C GLU A 976 -17.23 -29.73 -21.66
N PHE A 977 -16.83 -28.68 -20.92
CA PHE A 977 -15.61 -27.91 -21.16
C PHE A 977 -14.73 -27.86 -19.92
N TRP A 978 -13.46 -27.49 -20.09
CA TRP A 978 -12.54 -27.32 -18.97
C TRP A 978 -12.59 -25.89 -18.46
N ALA A 979 -12.73 -25.73 -17.15
CA ALA A 979 -12.76 -24.44 -16.47
C ALA A 979 -11.79 -24.45 -15.29
N PHE A 980 -11.14 -23.32 -15.04
CA PHE A 980 -10.44 -23.11 -13.78
C PHE A 980 -11.47 -23.03 -12.64
N ASN A 981 -11.16 -23.57 -11.45
CA ASN A 981 -12.09 -23.54 -10.31
C ASN A 981 -12.47 -22.07 -9.97
N SER A 982 -13.75 -21.79 -9.77
CA SER A 982 -14.30 -20.49 -9.38
C SER A 982 -13.88 -20.00 -7.99
N GLU A 983 -13.25 -20.85 -7.17
CA GLU A 983 -12.59 -20.45 -5.93
C GLU A 983 -11.28 -19.67 -6.16
N PHE A 984 -10.83 -19.55 -7.42
CA PHE A 984 -9.84 -18.55 -7.83
C PHE A 984 -10.42 -17.11 -7.92
N THR A 985 -11.51 -16.83 -7.20
CA THR A 985 -12.10 -15.49 -7.10
C THR A 985 -11.31 -14.65 -6.10
N PHE A 986 -10.57 -13.67 -6.65
CA PHE A 986 -10.05 -12.48 -5.97
C PHE A 986 -9.30 -12.71 -4.64
N GLN A 987 -8.16 -13.39 -4.69
CA GLN A 987 -7.06 -13.06 -3.77
C GLN A 987 -6.36 -11.78 -4.26
N PRO A 988 -5.82 -10.91 -3.37
CA PRO A 988 -5.13 -9.70 -3.79
C PRO A 988 -4.05 -10.06 -4.82
N PRO A 989 -3.90 -9.29 -5.91
CA PRO A 989 -3.06 -9.63 -7.06
C PRO A 989 -1.59 -9.42 -6.69
N PHE A 990 -1.07 -10.30 -5.86
CA PHE A 990 0.30 -10.24 -5.44
C PHE A 990 1.04 -11.43 -6.00
N LEU A 991 1.49 -11.29 -7.25
CA LEU A 991 2.52 -12.17 -7.79
C LEU A 991 3.73 -12.03 -6.87
N ALA A 992 3.93 -13.04 -6.03
CA ALA A 992 5.13 -13.13 -5.22
C ALA A 992 6.34 -13.32 -6.15
N ASP A 993 7.53 -13.00 -5.67
CA ASP A 993 8.74 -13.41 -6.41
C ASP A 993 8.75 -14.93 -6.56
N PHE A 994 9.27 -15.44 -7.67
CA PHE A 994 9.15 -16.86 -8.02
C PHE A 994 9.68 -17.82 -6.93
N ASP A 995 10.66 -17.37 -6.13
CA ASP A 995 11.29 -18.14 -5.06
C ASP A 995 10.48 -18.18 -3.75
N VAL A 996 9.31 -17.53 -3.69
CA VAL A 996 8.44 -17.59 -2.51
C VAL A 996 7.81 -18.97 -2.39
N ASP A 997 8.07 -19.64 -1.27
CA ASP A 997 7.43 -20.91 -0.93
C ASP A 997 5.97 -20.66 -0.54
N TRP A 998 5.07 -20.87 -1.50
CA TRP A 998 3.62 -20.77 -1.31
C TRP A 998 3.09 -21.70 -0.20
N ASN A 999 3.81 -22.77 0.16
CA ASN A 999 3.42 -23.65 1.28
C ASN A 999 3.67 -23.01 2.66
N SER A 1000 4.69 -22.14 2.78
CA SER A 1000 5.03 -21.45 4.03
C SER A 1000 3.99 -20.40 4.46
N TRP A 1001 3.10 -20.01 3.54
CA TRP A 1001 1.98 -19.10 3.78
C TRP A 1001 0.75 -19.79 4.41
N GLY A 1002 0.87 -21.06 4.83
CA GLY A 1002 -0.22 -21.81 5.46
C GLY A 1002 -1.38 -22.12 4.52
N MET A 1003 -1.17 -22.01 3.20
CA MET A 1003 -2.14 -22.44 2.19
C MET A 1003 -2.00 -23.94 1.95
N ASP A 1004 -2.39 -24.73 2.96
CA ASP A 1004 -2.79 -26.11 2.74
C ASP A 1004 -4.04 -26.08 1.86
N VAL A 1005 -3.84 -26.37 0.57
CA VAL A 1005 -4.91 -26.62 -0.41
C VAL A 1005 -5.55 -27.96 -0.04
N GLY A 1006 -6.39 -27.95 0.99
CA GLY A 1006 -7.03 -29.11 1.59
C GLY A 1006 -8.55 -29.10 1.46
N VAL A 1007 -9.01 -29.95 0.52
CA VAL A 1007 -10.35 -30.53 0.30
C VAL A 1007 -11.35 -29.72 -0.52
#